data_AF-A0A074XU38-F1
#
_entry.id   AF-A0A074XU38-F1
#
_cell.length_a   1.000
_cell.length_b   1.000
_cell.length_c   1.000
_cell.angle_alpha   90.00
_cell.angle_beta   90.00
_cell.angle_gamma   90.00
#
_symmetry.space_group_name_H-M   'P 1'
#
loop_
_entity.id
_entity.type
_entity.pdbx_description
1 polymer ?
#
loop_
_entity_poly.entity_id
_entity_poly.type
_entity_poly.pdbx_seq_one_letter_code
_entity_poly.pdbx_strand_id
1 'polypeptide(L)'
;MVANELYTRCGSQDYPSAFQFRLGGFKGILVVDPALKGKKVLLRPSQCKFDAPAVGLEIIKPSKFSSSTLNQQIILVLTGLGVPKQVFLDKMTKELQDIDLAMSDETKALKMLQKNIDFNQVTLTMAGMILDGFMHSDEPMCQVLLKLWRTWNLKYLKEKAKLFIEKGAFVLGCVDETNTLRMDPGELPEIFIQVPGENEGEWKTAEGVCLLARNPSLHPGDIRVVRAVQCHALKHLKNVVVLPQQGERPLANMCSGGDLDGDDYLVMWDDDLLPPKSQWDHPAMNYDAPTPVMCAGAVQDEQFVKFFVDYIKNDNLGQIATNHRATADREAANGGVKEEKCLALAQLHSQAVDFNKTGVPAIMDRILWPQRYPHWIPGKALKRQYHSYGVLGGLYDQVVPEKFVPDYDKPFDSRVLNAYVLTEDMLQKAKEFKVGYDQQMRRVMAQHSIQTEFEVFTAFVMDHNREKHWYSLAEDLGNLMSSIKADYQAEVREHLGLIDSGYMVSEKAFDILGPFVAAMYTVTAQEVAQWKDSRLVSVDGDTSNAPFITYPWLFSKEMGMIAVKKSGPSSLRAMFAPNGEIRQRAPLMKTNYKTELSGIRLEPLAEWKPEHGMGVGDHVGTTAFDIAAVEDSDEITDASVGANDDCPASTRSNSAQESYSEESSEEITIDADVEEVCDDDDNSSSDQSHDMMAEQAEEAGPDEAGTEEAGAEEAEAEVEIETAYDRLMAMMA
;
A
#
# COMPACT_ATOMS: atom_id res chain seq x y z
N MET A 1 15.24 -24.32 9.78
CA MET A 1 14.46 -25.51 9.37
C MET A 1 13.00 -25.17 9.09
N VAL A 2 12.29 -24.51 10.01
CA VAL A 2 10.88 -24.09 9.80
C VAL A 2 10.65 -23.37 8.46
N ALA A 3 11.47 -22.39 8.10
CA ALA A 3 11.40 -21.72 6.79
C ALA A 3 11.53 -22.68 5.59
N ASN A 4 12.48 -23.63 5.63
CA ASN A 4 12.64 -24.64 4.59
C ASN A 4 11.41 -25.57 4.49
N GLU A 5 10.74 -25.87 5.60
CA GLU A 5 9.54 -26.72 5.62
C GLU A 5 8.34 -26.00 4.99
N LEU A 6 8.16 -24.72 5.33
CA LEU A 6 7.17 -23.82 4.71
C LEU A 6 7.42 -23.61 3.21
N TYR A 7 8.68 -23.60 2.76
CA TYR A 7 9.09 -23.34 1.37
C TYR A 7 9.76 -24.56 0.70
N THR A 8 9.25 -25.76 0.98
CA THR A 8 9.80 -27.07 0.54
C THR A 8 9.94 -27.28 -0.97
N ARG A 9 9.44 -26.37 -1.81
CA ARG A 9 9.49 -26.45 -3.28
C ARG A 9 10.51 -25.51 -3.93
N CYS A 10 11.06 -24.57 -3.17
CA CYS A 10 12.11 -23.66 -3.62
C CYS A 10 13.50 -24.29 -3.39
N GLY A 11 14.53 -23.75 -4.04
CA GLY A 11 15.90 -24.25 -3.91
C GLY A 11 16.43 -24.17 -2.48
N SER A 12 17.44 -24.97 -2.12
CA SER A 12 18.06 -24.84 -0.80
C SER A 12 18.71 -23.45 -0.65
N GLN A 13 18.15 -22.63 0.26
CA GLN A 13 18.42 -21.19 0.52
C GLN A 13 17.50 -20.19 -0.22
N ASP A 14 16.50 -20.62 -0.98
CA ASP A 14 15.51 -19.74 -1.62
C ASP A 14 14.21 -19.68 -0.79
N TYR A 15 14.26 -18.94 0.32
CA TYR A 15 13.10 -18.69 1.19
C TYR A 15 13.08 -17.23 1.69
N PRO A 16 11.91 -16.67 2.05
CA PRO A 16 11.82 -15.32 2.60
C PRO A 16 12.58 -15.16 3.93
N SER A 17 13.27 -14.03 4.12
CA SER A 17 14.05 -13.76 5.34
C SER A 17 13.20 -13.45 6.58
N ALA A 18 11.95 -13.01 6.41
CA ALA A 18 11.02 -12.77 7.51
C ALA A 18 9.57 -13.13 7.16
N PHE A 19 8.76 -13.33 8.20
CA PHE A 19 7.36 -13.75 8.10
C PHE A 19 6.52 -13.05 9.16
N GLN A 20 5.42 -12.40 8.78
CA GLN A 20 4.38 -12.01 9.74
C GLN A 20 3.55 -13.24 10.11
N PHE A 21 3.31 -13.45 11.40
CA PHE A 21 2.70 -14.69 11.90
C PHE A 21 1.57 -14.47 12.92
N ARG A 22 0.83 -15.55 13.19
CA ARG A 22 0.03 -15.78 14.40
C ARG A 22 0.35 -17.17 14.96
N LEU A 23 0.31 -17.33 16.28
CA LEU A 23 0.51 -18.61 16.97
C LEU A 23 -0.21 -18.57 18.33
N GLY A 24 -1.42 -19.12 18.42
CA GLY A 24 -2.27 -18.92 19.61
C GLY A 24 -2.45 -17.42 19.92
N GLY A 25 -2.11 -17.00 21.14
CA GLY A 25 -2.13 -15.59 21.58
C GLY A 25 -0.94 -14.73 21.12
N PHE A 26 -0.01 -15.27 20.32
CA PHE A 26 1.17 -14.55 19.84
C PHE A 26 0.96 -13.92 18.45
N LYS A 27 1.43 -12.67 18.29
CA LYS A 27 1.46 -11.89 17.04
C LYS A 27 2.84 -11.25 16.87
N GLY A 28 3.36 -11.26 15.63
CA GLY A 28 4.49 -10.39 15.27
C GLY A 28 5.15 -10.75 13.94
N ILE A 29 6.43 -10.41 13.83
CA ILE A 29 7.36 -10.90 12.81
C ILE A 29 8.26 -12.03 13.39
N LEU A 30 8.54 -13.06 12.59
CA LEU A 30 9.67 -13.98 12.78
C LEU A 30 10.73 -13.70 11.71
N VAL A 31 12.00 -13.73 12.09
CA VAL A 31 13.16 -13.56 11.20
C VAL A 31 13.95 -14.87 11.13
N VAL A 32 14.52 -15.21 9.98
CA VAL A 32 15.31 -16.45 9.82
C VAL A 32 16.77 -16.23 10.23
N ASP A 33 17.08 -16.55 11.48
CA ASP A 33 18.46 -16.68 11.97
C ASP A 33 19.15 -17.95 11.40
N PRO A 34 20.30 -17.83 10.70
CA PRO A 34 21.10 -18.97 10.26
C PRO A 34 21.77 -19.76 11.40
N ALA A 35 21.98 -19.17 12.58
CA ALA A 35 22.57 -19.85 13.73
C ALA A 35 21.60 -20.83 14.39
N LEU A 36 20.30 -20.50 14.48
CA LEU A 36 19.24 -21.31 15.09
C LEU A 36 19.13 -22.71 14.45
N LYS A 37 19.33 -23.75 15.28
CA LYS A 37 19.24 -25.17 14.86
C LYS A 37 17.98 -25.84 15.42
N GLY A 38 17.42 -26.77 14.64
CA GLY A 38 16.20 -27.53 14.97
C GLY A 38 14.90 -26.91 14.43
N LYS A 39 13.75 -27.47 14.84
CA LYS A 39 12.41 -26.90 14.60
C LYS A 39 12.06 -25.95 15.75
N LYS A 40 12.70 -24.79 15.79
CA LYS A 40 12.52 -23.79 16.85
C LYS A 40 11.85 -22.53 16.32
N VAL A 41 11.09 -21.87 17.19
CA VAL A 41 10.66 -20.48 17.08
C VAL A 41 11.00 -19.81 18.41
N LEU A 42 11.65 -18.65 18.35
CA LEU A 42 11.96 -17.84 19.53
C LEU A 42 10.94 -16.70 19.60
N LEU A 43 10.38 -16.44 20.79
CA LEU A 43 9.30 -15.47 21.00
C LEU A 43 9.69 -14.43 22.06
N ARG A 44 9.36 -13.16 21.82
CA ARG A 44 9.54 -12.03 22.76
C ARG A 44 8.26 -11.80 23.59
N PRO A 45 8.34 -11.33 24.86
CA PRO A 45 7.14 -11.04 25.67
C PRO A 45 6.14 -10.12 24.98
N SER A 46 6.62 -9.06 24.31
CA SER A 46 5.80 -8.10 23.54
C SER A 46 5.05 -8.70 22.35
N GLN A 47 5.35 -9.94 21.93
CA GLN A 47 4.59 -10.67 20.92
C GLN A 47 3.38 -11.41 21.52
N CYS A 48 3.39 -11.73 22.81
CA CYS A 48 2.20 -12.24 23.49
C CYS A 48 1.17 -11.12 23.64
N LYS A 49 -0.10 -11.39 23.28
CA LYS A 49 -1.20 -10.42 23.40
C LYS A 49 -2.28 -10.86 24.39
N PHE A 50 -2.37 -12.15 24.68
CA PHE A 50 -3.22 -12.78 25.70
C PHE A 50 -2.81 -14.26 25.85
N ASP A 51 -3.12 -14.87 26.99
CA ASP A 51 -2.89 -16.32 27.15
C ASP A 51 -3.90 -17.14 26.33
N ALA A 52 -3.39 -18.07 25.52
CA ALA A 52 -4.19 -19.03 24.79
C ALA A 52 -3.40 -20.32 24.50
N PRO A 53 -4.06 -21.50 24.42
CA PRO A 53 -3.42 -22.73 23.97
C PRO A 53 -2.75 -22.56 22.59
N ALA A 54 -1.51 -23.02 22.46
CA ALA A 54 -0.74 -22.88 21.23
C ALA A 54 -1.26 -23.84 20.13
N VAL A 55 -2.08 -23.33 19.21
CA VAL A 55 -2.65 -24.09 18.08
C VAL A 55 -2.02 -23.65 16.76
N GLY A 56 -0.94 -24.33 16.36
CA GLY A 56 -0.30 -24.17 15.05
C GLY A 56 0.52 -22.88 14.87
N LEU A 57 1.22 -22.79 13.73
CA LEU A 57 1.89 -21.58 13.26
C LEU A 57 1.23 -21.13 11.96
N GLU A 58 0.62 -19.95 11.96
CA GLU A 58 -0.05 -19.37 10.81
C GLU A 58 0.79 -18.23 10.23
N ILE A 59 1.04 -18.26 8.92
CA ILE A 59 1.80 -17.22 8.22
C ILE A 59 0.84 -16.30 7.47
N ILE A 60 0.91 -15.01 7.78
CA ILE A 60 0.04 -13.96 7.21
C ILE A 60 0.64 -13.41 5.91
N LYS A 61 1.90 -12.93 5.95
CA LYS A 61 2.65 -12.49 4.77
C LYS A 61 4.16 -12.78 4.93
N PRO A 62 4.87 -13.13 3.85
CA PRO A 62 6.33 -13.22 3.83
C PRO A 62 6.98 -11.87 3.48
N SER A 63 8.26 -11.71 3.79
CA SER A 63 9.10 -10.61 3.29
C SER A 63 9.22 -10.66 1.76
N LYS A 64 8.68 -9.66 1.07
CA LYS A 64 8.72 -9.51 -0.39
C LYS A 64 9.18 -8.10 -0.76
N PHE A 65 9.89 -7.95 -1.88
CA PHE A 65 10.16 -6.63 -2.42
C PHE A 65 8.84 -6.03 -2.92
N SER A 66 8.46 -4.85 -2.40
CA SER A 66 7.53 -3.96 -3.09
C SER A 66 8.27 -2.72 -3.56
N SER A 67 7.87 -2.23 -4.73
CA SER A 67 8.30 -0.95 -5.28
C SER A 67 7.84 0.21 -4.38
N SER A 68 8.72 1.16 -4.13
CA SER A 68 8.44 2.40 -3.38
C SER A 68 7.55 3.35 -4.18
N THR A 69 6.48 3.84 -3.57
CA THR A 69 5.66 4.92 -4.11
C THR A 69 5.38 5.98 -3.05
N LEU A 70 5.51 7.26 -3.41
CA LEU A 70 4.97 8.35 -2.61
C LEU A 70 3.44 8.33 -2.62
N ASN A 71 2.84 9.16 -1.75
CA ASN A 71 1.44 9.51 -1.76
C ASN A 71 1.27 10.96 -1.30
N GLN A 72 0.05 11.49 -1.39
CA GLN A 72 -0.28 12.87 -1.00
C GLN A 72 0.21 13.27 0.41
N GLN A 73 0.17 12.38 1.40
CA GLN A 73 0.60 12.70 2.77
C GLN A 73 2.12 12.83 2.86
N ILE A 74 2.87 11.84 2.34
CA ILE A 74 4.33 11.88 2.31
C ILE A 74 4.85 13.07 1.49
N ILE A 75 4.21 13.40 0.37
CA ILE A 75 4.57 14.57 -0.46
C ILE A 75 4.40 15.88 0.31
N LEU A 76 3.31 16.03 1.07
CA LEU A 76 3.09 17.20 1.94
C LEU A 76 4.13 17.28 3.07
N VAL A 77 4.47 16.15 3.69
CA VAL A 77 5.50 16.09 4.75
C VAL A 77 6.87 16.46 4.21
N LEU A 78 7.31 15.86 3.10
CA LEU A 78 8.59 16.19 2.45
C LEU A 78 8.64 17.66 1.99
N THR A 79 7.54 18.20 1.46
CA THR A 79 7.44 19.62 1.08
C THR A 79 7.56 20.53 2.31
N GLY A 80 6.92 20.18 3.43
CA GLY A 80 7.05 20.90 4.70
C GLY A 80 8.45 20.78 5.33
N LEU A 81 9.18 19.69 5.05
CA LEU A 81 10.61 19.54 5.37
C LEU A 81 11.54 20.26 4.36
N GLY A 82 11.00 20.95 3.36
CA GLY A 82 11.76 21.80 2.43
C GLY A 82 12.24 21.12 1.14
N VAL A 83 11.72 19.93 0.80
CA VAL A 83 11.95 19.34 -0.54
C VAL A 83 11.21 20.19 -1.59
N PRO A 84 11.88 20.72 -2.63
CA PRO A 84 11.25 21.64 -3.58
C PRO A 84 10.07 21.01 -4.34
N LYS A 85 8.97 21.76 -4.49
CA LYS A 85 7.79 21.35 -5.30
C LYS A 85 8.18 20.79 -6.67
N GLN A 86 9.18 21.40 -7.32
CA GLN A 86 9.64 21.01 -8.65
C GLN A 86 10.10 19.55 -8.74
N VAL A 87 10.73 19.01 -7.69
CA VAL A 87 11.19 17.61 -7.63
C VAL A 87 10.03 16.63 -7.87
N PHE A 88 8.86 16.92 -7.31
CA PHE A 88 7.68 16.08 -7.51
C PHE A 88 7.05 16.29 -8.89
N LEU A 89 7.03 17.53 -9.41
CA LEU A 89 6.54 17.84 -10.76
C LEU A 89 7.41 17.17 -11.85
N ASP A 90 8.73 17.15 -11.69
CA ASP A 90 9.65 16.53 -12.64
C ASP A 90 9.50 15.01 -12.63
N LYS A 91 9.36 14.40 -11.44
CA LYS A 91 9.10 12.96 -11.30
C LYS A 91 7.72 12.56 -11.85
N MET A 92 6.68 13.39 -11.68
CA MET A 92 5.37 13.19 -12.35
C MET A 92 5.48 13.31 -13.86
N THR A 93 6.17 14.35 -14.37
CA THR A 93 6.39 14.57 -15.80
C THR A 93 7.12 13.38 -16.43
N LYS A 94 8.15 12.85 -15.76
CA LYS A 94 8.88 11.64 -16.19
C LYS A 94 7.98 10.40 -16.19
N GLU A 95 7.18 10.17 -15.14
CA GLU A 95 6.28 8.99 -15.07
C GLU A 95 5.21 9.04 -16.16
N LEU A 96 4.63 10.22 -16.45
CA LEU A 96 3.69 10.42 -17.56
C LEU A 96 4.33 10.13 -18.92
N GLN A 97 5.52 10.67 -19.19
CA GLN A 97 6.28 10.39 -20.42
C GLN A 97 6.64 8.90 -20.56
N ASP A 98 7.01 8.24 -19.46
CA ASP A 98 7.31 6.81 -19.44
C ASP A 98 6.07 5.96 -19.72
N ILE A 99 4.91 6.31 -19.16
CA ILE A 99 3.60 5.67 -19.42
C ILE A 99 3.17 5.84 -20.88
N ASP A 100 3.29 7.05 -21.45
CA ASP A 100 2.94 7.31 -22.85
C ASP A 100 3.87 6.57 -23.81
N LEU A 101 5.18 6.53 -23.53
CA LEU A 101 6.14 5.75 -24.31
C LEU A 101 5.88 4.23 -24.19
N ALA A 102 5.44 3.73 -23.04
CA ALA A 102 5.04 2.33 -22.85
C ALA A 102 3.87 1.88 -23.74
N MET A 103 3.09 2.80 -24.31
CA MET A 103 2.04 2.45 -25.28
C MET A 103 2.58 2.11 -26.68
N SER A 104 3.87 2.34 -26.95
CA SER A 104 4.48 2.13 -28.28
C SER A 104 5.85 1.45 -28.26
N ASP A 105 6.59 1.51 -27.15
CA ASP A 105 7.88 0.85 -26.96
C ASP A 105 7.73 -0.38 -26.06
N GLU A 106 7.84 -1.57 -26.65
CA GLU A 106 7.78 -2.87 -25.95
C GLU A 106 8.82 -2.99 -24.83
N THR A 107 10.00 -2.39 -24.98
CA THR A 107 11.09 -2.41 -23.99
C THR A 107 10.77 -1.52 -22.79
N LYS A 108 10.14 -0.36 -23.01
CA LYS A 108 9.61 0.50 -21.93
C LYS A 108 8.45 -0.21 -21.22
N ALA A 109 7.49 -0.75 -21.96
CA ALA A 109 6.33 -1.47 -21.42
C ALA A 109 6.77 -2.64 -20.50
N LEU A 110 7.67 -3.50 -20.97
CA LEU A 110 8.25 -4.58 -20.18
C LEU A 110 8.92 -4.08 -18.90
N LYS A 111 9.75 -3.04 -19.00
CA LYS A 111 10.44 -2.45 -17.84
C LYS A 111 9.47 -1.89 -16.81
N MET A 112 8.37 -1.25 -17.22
CA MET A 112 7.38 -0.70 -16.28
C MET A 112 6.53 -1.79 -15.64
N LEU A 113 6.02 -2.75 -16.44
CA LEU A 113 5.19 -3.85 -15.94
C LEU A 113 5.94 -4.78 -14.98
N GLN A 114 7.23 -5.06 -15.23
CA GLN A 114 8.07 -5.87 -14.32
C GLN A 114 8.55 -5.10 -13.07
N LYS A 115 8.44 -3.76 -13.05
CA LYS A 115 8.88 -2.90 -11.95
C LYS A 115 7.71 -2.55 -11.02
N ASN A 116 6.57 -2.16 -11.60
CA ASN A 116 5.37 -1.72 -10.90
C ASN A 116 4.37 -2.89 -10.78
N ILE A 117 4.84 -4.01 -10.24
CA ILE A 117 4.04 -5.24 -10.08
C ILE A 117 2.84 -4.98 -9.18
N ASP A 118 1.64 -5.23 -9.70
CA ASP A 118 0.38 -5.13 -8.98
C ASP A 118 0.16 -6.32 -8.02
N PHE A 119 -0.78 -6.16 -7.08
CA PHE A 119 -1.08 -7.17 -6.06
C PHE A 119 -1.50 -8.54 -6.65
N ASN A 120 -2.22 -8.52 -7.78
CA ASN A 120 -2.73 -9.71 -8.47
C ASN A 120 -1.78 -10.25 -9.55
N GLN A 121 -0.60 -9.64 -9.73
CA GLN A 121 0.45 -10.01 -10.70
C GLN A 121 -0.03 -10.01 -12.17
N VAL A 122 -1.08 -9.26 -12.48
CA VAL A 122 -1.65 -9.09 -13.82
C VAL A 122 -0.64 -8.43 -14.76
N THR A 123 0.10 -7.44 -14.25
CA THR A 123 1.24 -6.79 -14.92
C THR A 123 2.31 -7.79 -15.39
N LEU A 124 2.61 -8.85 -14.62
CA LEU A 124 3.51 -9.91 -15.07
C LEU A 124 2.90 -10.76 -16.19
N THR A 125 1.57 -10.99 -16.17
CA THR A 125 0.87 -11.65 -17.27
C THR A 125 0.94 -10.81 -18.56
N MET A 126 0.71 -9.49 -18.46
CA MET A 126 0.86 -8.55 -19.57
C MET A 126 2.30 -8.50 -20.11
N ALA A 127 3.30 -8.49 -19.21
CA ALA A 127 4.70 -8.59 -19.61
C ALA A 127 4.99 -9.90 -20.37
N GLY A 128 4.37 -11.01 -19.97
CA GLY A 128 4.38 -12.26 -20.74
C GLY A 128 3.86 -12.09 -22.16
N MET A 129 2.68 -11.47 -22.32
CA MET A 129 2.06 -11.23 -23.64
C MET A 129 2.99 -10.43 -24.57
N ILE A 130 3.72 -9.44 -24.05
CA ILE A 130 4.71 -8.67 -24.82
C ILE A 130 5.92 -9.53 -25.20
N LEU A 131 6.45 -10.37 -24.30
CA LEU A 131 7.55 -11.30 -24.63
C LEU A 131 7.15 -12.38 -25.65
N ASP A 132 5.89 -12.78 -25.68
CA ASP A 132 5.28 -13.64 -26.70
C ASP A 132 4.97 -12.87 -28.02
N GLY A 133 5.19 -11.55 -28.05
CA GLY A 133 5.11 -10.69 -29.23
C GLY A 133 3.69 -10.19 -29.57
N PHE A 134 2.74 -10.28 -28.64
CA PHE A 134 1.34 -9.87 -28.89
C PHE A 134 1.16 -8.34 -28.98
N MET A 135 2.09 -7.55 -28.43
CA MET A 135 2.13 -6.10 -28.62
C MET A 135 2.60 -5.77 -30.05
N HIS A 136 3.71 -6.35 -30.52
CA HIS A 136 4.16 -6.27 -31.91
C HIS A 136 3.14 -6.74 -32.95
N SER A 137 2.36 -7.78 -32.68
CA SER A 137 1.29 -8.26 -33.59
C SER A 137 -0.01 -7.45 -33.50
N ASP A 138 -0.02 -6.36 -32.73
CA ASP A 138 -1.13 -5.43 -32.55
C ASP A 138 -2.42 -6.11 -32.04
N GLU A 139 -2.27 -7.10 -31.15
CA GLU A 139 -3.33 -8.01 -30.72
C GLU A 139 -4.37 -7.33 -29.79
N PRO A 140 -5.69 -7.52 -30.00
CA PRO A 140 -6.74 -6.75 -29.33
C PRO A 140 -6.71 -6.82 -27.80
N MET A 141 -6.56 -8.00 -27.20
CA MET A 141 -6.49 -8.10 -25.74
C MET A 141 -5.21 -7.44 -25.20
N CYS A 142 -4.07 -7.64 -25.86
CA CYS A 142 -2.81 -7.01 -25.45
C CYS A 142 -2.90 -5.48 -25.47
N GLN A 143 -3.42 -4.91 -26.56
CA GLN A 143 -3.61 -3.47 -26.72
C GLN A 143 -4.66 -2.90 -25.75
N VAL A 144 -5.79 -3.59 -25.53
CA VAL A 144 -6.81 -3.17 -24.57
C VAL A 144 -6.30 -3.21 -23.13
N LEU A 145 -5.55 -4.25 -22.73
CA LEU A 145 -4.97 -4.31 -21.39
C LEU A 145 -3.90 -3.23 -21.17
N LEU A 146 -3.06 -2.93 -22.17
CA LEU A 146 -2.11 -1.82 -22.09
C LEU A 146 -2.83 -0.48 -21.92
N LYS A 147 -3.91 -0.25 -22.68
CA LYS A 147 -4.73 0.97 -22.54
C LYS A 147 -5.39 1.06 -21.17
N LEU A 148 -5.98 -0.03 -20.66
CA LEU A 148 -6.57 -0.07 -19.31
C LEU A 148 -5.52 0.22 -18.23
N TRP A 149 -4.36 -0.44 -18.29
CA TRP A 149 -3.24 -0.21 -17.39
C TRP A 149 -2.80 1.26 -17.41
N ARG A 150 -2.67 1.89 -18.59
CA ARG A 150 -2.38 3.32 -18.70
C ARG A 150 -3.45 4.17 -18.05
N THR A 151 -4.72 4.01 -18.39
CA THR A 151 -5.82 4.82 -17.82
C THR A 151 -5.92 4.65 -16.30
N TRP A 152 -5.70 3.43 -15.79
CA TRP A 152 -5.64 3.12 -14.36
C TRP A 152 -4.47 3.82 -13.66
N ASN A 153 -3.25 3.80 -14.23
CA ASN A 153 -2.12 4.54 -13.66
C ASN A 153 -2.37 6.05 -13.65
N LEU A 154 -2.90 6.63 -14.75
CA LEU A 154 -3.28 8.05 -14.79
C LEU A 154 -4.30 8.40 -13.69
N LYS A 155 -5.30 7.55 -13.44
CA LYS A 155 -6.25 7.72 -12.33
C LYS A 155 -5.54 7.73 -10.97
N TYR A 156 -4.64 6.78 -10.70
CA TYR A 156 -3.90 6.73 -9.42
C TYR A 156 -2.90 7.88 -9.24
N LEU A 157 -2.26 8.35 -10.32
CA LEU A 157 -1.43 9.55 -10.31
C LEU A 157 -2.28 10.79 -9.97
N LYS A 158 -3.42 10.99 -10.63
CA LYS A 158 -4.31 12.14 -10.39
C LYS A 158 -4.95 12.11 -9.01
N GLU A 159 -5.60 11.01 -8.63
CA GLU A 159 -6.41 10.94 -7.39
C GLU A 159 -5.59 10.76 -6.12
N LYS A 160 -4.43 10.10 -6.19
CA LYS A 160 -3.65 9.66 -5.00
C LYS A 160 -2.22 10.21 -4.97
N ALA A 161 -1.76 10.86 -6.03
CA ALA A 161 -0.35 11.24 -6.25
C ALA A 161 0.61 10.06 -6.00
N LYS A 162 0.26 8.87 -6.53
CA LYS A 162 1.02 7.61 -6.36
C LYS A 162 2.28 7.58 -7.22
N LEU A 163 3.20 8.53 -6.99
CA LEU A 163 4.46 8.66 -7.73
C LEU A 163 5.40 7.51 -7.40
N PHE A 164 5.87 6.79 -8.41
CA PHE A 164 6.86 5.74 -8.24
C PHE A 164 8.27 6.32 -8.02
N ILE A 165 9.00 5.77 -7.05
CA ILE A 165 10.38 6.16 -6.72
C ILE A 165 11.32 5.01 -7.07
N GLU A 166 12.24 5.28 -8.01
CA GLU A 166 13.18 4.29 -8.56
C GLU A 166 14.29 3.87 -7.59
N LYS A 167 14.75 4.82 -6.76
CA LYS A 167 15.75 4.60 -5.72
C LYS A 167 15.07 4.34 -4.36
N GLY A 168 14.38 3.23 -4.22
CA GLY A 168 13.72 2.87 -2.97
C GLY A 168 13.10 1.48 -2.92
N ALA A 169 12.48 1.18 -1.78
CA ALA A 169 11.73 -0.04 -1.51
C ALA A 169 10.61 0.20 -0.48
N PHE A 170 9.59 -0.64 -0.52
CA PHE A 170 8.57 -0.77 0.53
C PHE A 170 8.62 -2.22 1.05
N VAL A 171 9.02 -2.41 2.30
CA VAL A 171 9.43 -3.73 2.85
C VAL A 171 9.12 -3.86 4.34
N LEU A 172 8.96 -5.10 4.83
CA LEU A 172 8.79 -5.39 6.25
C LEU A 172 9.95 -4.85 7.09
N GLY A 173 9.64 -4.27 8.26
CA GLY A 173 10.64 -3.95 9.28
C GLY A 173 11.03 -5.16 10.13
N CYS A 174 12.30 -5.24 10.54
CA CYS A 174 12.75 -6.10 11.63
C CYS A 174 13.88 -5.44 12.45
N VAL A 175 14.27 -6.08 13.55
CA VAL A 175 15.30 -5.60 14.49
C VAL A 175 16.65 -6.28 14.24
N ASP A 176 17.75 -5.56 14.47
CA ASP A 176 19.11 -6.12 14.45
C ASP A 176 19.40 -6.99 15.69
N GLU A 177 19.00 -8.26 15.61
CA GLU A 177 19.34 -9.33 16.57
C GLU A 177 20.87 -9.59 16.69
N THR A 178 21.70 -8.98 15.83
CA THR A 178 23.17 -9.10 15.87
C THR A 178 23.87 -7.90 16.53
N ASN A 179 23.13 -6.85 16.88
CA ASN A 179 23.60 -5.64 17.57
C ASN A 179 24.82 -4.96 16.89
N THR A 180 24.76 -4.83 15.56
CA THR A 180 25.81 -4.25 14.70
C THR A 180 25.52 -2.84 14.18
N LEU A 181 24.25 -2.48 13.99
CA LEU A 181 23.81 -1.16 13.54
C LEU A 181 23.86 -0.15 14.69
N ARG A 182 24.50 0.99 14.48
CA ARG A 182 24.62 2.05 15.50
C ARG A 182 23.48 3.07 15.44
N MET A 183 23.26 3.72 16.58
CA MET A 183 22.34 4.86 16.74
C MET A 183 22.96 5.85 17.76
N ASP A 184 24.21 6.22 17.51
CA ASP A 184 24.99 7.11 18.40
C ASP A 184 24.47 8.56 18.35
N PRO A 185 24.35 9.27 19.49
CA PRO A 185 23.91 10.66 19.51
C PRO A 185 24.75 11.58 18.61
N GLY A 186 24.09 12.26 17.67
CA GLY A 186 24.73 13.15 16.69
C GLY A 186 25.16 12.48 15.38
N GLU A 187 25.11 11.14 15.27
CA GLU A 187 25.19 10.44 13.99
C GLU A 187 23.79 10.18 13.40
N LEU A 188 23.74 9.85 12.10
CA LEU A 188 22.50 9.34 11.50
C LEU A 188 22.32 7.86 11.91
N PRO A 189 21.13 7.45 12.40
CA PRO A 189 20.87 6.05 12.72
C PRO A 189 21.15 5.12 11.53
N GLU A 190 21.86 4.02 11.78
CA GLU A 190 22.21 3.06 10.74
C GLU A 190 21.10 2.04 10.50
N ILE A 191 20.81 1.76 9.24
CA ILE A 191 19.89 0.71 8.80
C ILE A 191 20.57 -0.24 7.82
N PHE A 192 20.09 -1.48 7.75
CA PHE A 192 20.48 -2.43 6.70
C PHE A 192 19.27 -2.79 5.84
N ILE A 193 19.43 -2.77 4.52
CA ILE A 193 18.40 -3.22 3.58
C ILE A 193 19.06 -3.82 2.33
N GLN A 194 18.59 -5.00 1.92
CA GLN A 194 19.06 -5.72 0.73
C GLN A 194 17.86 -6.04 -0.18
N VAL A 195 17.92 -5.58 -1.42
CA VAL A 195 16.86 -5.69 -2.44
C VAL A 195 17.37 -6.45 -3.68
N PRO A 196 16.49 -6.90 -4.59
CA PRO A 196 16.91 -7.54 -5.83
C PRO A 196 17.76 -6.60 -6.70
N GLY A 197 18.78 -7.14 -7.35
CA GLY A 197 19.63 -6.43 -8.29
C GLY A 197 18.98 -6.20 -9.66
N GLU A 198 19.81 -5.82 -10.64
CA GLU A 198 19.37 -5.66 -12.03
C GLU A 198 19.30 -7.01 -12.75
N ASN A 199 20.15 -7.95 -12.33
CA ASN A 199 20.24 -9.32 -12.84
C ASN A 199 19.46 -10.32 -11.98
N GLU A 200 19.12 -11.47 -12.56
CA GLU A 200 18.44 -12.55 -11.85
C GLU A 200 19.37 -13.18 -10.79
N GLY A 201 18.86 -13.42 -9.59
CA GLY A 201 19.63 -13.92 -8.45
C GLY A 201 20.61 -12.92 -7.82
N GLU A 202 20.79 -11.73 -8.40
CA GLU A 202 21.61 -10.66 -7.85
C GLU A 202 20.90 -9.97 -6.67
N TRP A 203 21.67 -9.53 -5.69
CA TRP A 203 21.18 -8.81 -4.51
C TRP A 203 22.05 -7.58 -4.23
N LYS A 204 21.41 -6.43 -4.05
CA LYS A 204 22.02 -5.12 -3.85
C LYS A 204 21.64 -4.57 -2.47
N THR A 205 22.63 -4.29 -1.64
CA THR A 205 22.44 -3.49 -0.42
C THR A 205 22.25 -2.03 -0.82
N ALA A 206 21.39 -1.28 -0.12
CA ALA A 206 21.44 0.18 -0.20
C ALA A 206 22.63 0.71 0.62
N GLU A 207 23.19 1.84 0.19
CA GLU A 207 24.31 2.52 0.85
C GLU A 207 24.12 4.04 0.78
N GLY A 208 24.55 4.76 1.82
CA GLY A 208 24.54 6.22 1.85
C GLY A 208 23.45 6.79 2.77
N VAL A 209 23.01 8.02 2.49
CA VAL A 209 21.93 8.68 3.24
C VAL A 209 20.59 8.28 2.63
N CYS A 210 19.60 7.98 3.48
CA CYS A 210 18.27 7.55 3.06
C CYS A 210 17.19 8.22 3.90
N LEU A 211 15.97 8.19 3.39
CA LEU A 211 14.74 8.44 4.14
C LEU A 211 14.15 7.10 4.59
N LEU A 212 13.67 7.05 5.83
CA LEU A 212 12.84 5.98 6.39
C LEU A 212 11.50 6.59 6.82
N ALA A 213 10.39 6.00 6.39
CA ALA A 213 9.05 6.45 6.73
C ALA A 213 8.07 5.26 6.89
N ARG A 214 6.97 5.47 7.60
CA ARG A 214 5.84 4.53 7.67
C ARG A 214 4.58 5.19 7.13
N ASN A 215 3.73 4.40 6.46
CA ASN A 215 2.43 4.88 5.98
C ASN A 215 1.33 4.70 7.05
N PRO A 216 0.50 5.72 7.31
CA PRO A 216 0.58 7.10 6.83
C PRO A 216 1.62 7.92 7.63
N SER A 217 2.23 8.93 7.01
CA SER A 217 3.06 9.94 7.69
C SER A 217 2.30 11.27 7.68
N LEU A 218 2.11 11.93 8.83
CA LEU A 218 1.40 13.22 8.91
C LEU A 218 2.28 14.32 9.52
N HIS A 219 2.97 13.99 10.60
CA HIS A 219 3.78 14.94 11.35
C HIS A 219 5.17 15.08 10.69
N PRO A 220 5.81 16.27 10.74
CA PRO A 220 7.08 16.49 10.02
C PRO A 220 8.22 15.54 10.43
N GLY A 221 8.23 15.08 11.69
CA GLY A 221 9.24 14.15 12.20
C GLY A 221 9.05 12.67 11.84
N ASP A 222 7.96 12.31 11.13
CA ASP A 222 7.61 10.91 10.80
C ASP A 222 8.48 10.30 9.71
N ILE A 223 9.17 11.15 8.95
CA ILE A 223 10.17 10.76 7.96
C ILE A 223 11.54 11.01 8.59
N ARG A 224 12.25 9.94 8.92
CA ARG A 224 13.59 9.99 9.51
C ARG A 224 14.65 9.98 8.41
N VAL A 225 15.65 10.84 8.55
CA VAL A 225 16.89 10.71 7.77
C VAL A 225 17.79 9.71 8.49
N VAL A 226 18.28 8.72 7.76
CA VAL A 226 19.03 7.56 8.26
C VAL A 226 20.22 7.25 7.34
N ARG A 227 21.08 6.32 7.72
CA ARG A 227 22.21 5.85 6.91
C ARG A 227 22.05 4.38 6.56
N ALA A 228 21.93 4.03 5.29
CA ALA A 228 22.06 2.64 4.86
C ALA A 228 23.54 2.23 4.84
N VAL A 229 23.87 1.09 5.46
CA VAL A 229 25.25 0.59 5.60
C VAL A 229 25.39 -0.88 5.18
N GLN A 230 26.59 -1.25 4.74
CA GLN A 230 26.95 -2.65 4.49
C GLN A 230 27.29 -3.37 5.79
N CYS A 231 26.41 -4.27 6.26
CA CYS A 231 26.71 -5.18 7.37
C CYS A 231 26.86 -6.63 6.86
N HIS A 232 27.98 -7.27 7.20
CA HIS A 232 28.22 -8.68 6.82
C HIS A 232 27.34 -9.66 7.60
N ALA A 233 27.12 -9.41 8.90
CA ALA A 233 26.28 -10.27 9.74
C ALA A 233 24.84 -10.34 9.21
N LEU A 234 24.29 -9.18 8.82
CA LEU A 234 22.92 -9.04 8.30
C LEU A 234 22.77 -9.43 6.82
N LYS A 235 23.84 -9.83 6.12
CA LYS A 235 23.80 -10.14 4.67
C LYS A 235 22.85 -11.27 4.26
N HIS A 236 22.39 -12.08 5.22
CA HIS A 236 21.38 -13.13 5.03
C HIS A 236 19.93 -12.59 4.97
N LEU A 237 19.71 -11.34 5.38
CA LEU A 237 18.40 -10.68 5.39
C LEU A 237 18.16 -9.93 4.07
N LYS A 238 16.97 -10.15 3.50
CA LYS A 238 16.57 -9.73 2.17
C LYS A 238 15.10 -9.32 2.17
N ASN A 239 14.75 -8.31 1.37
CA ASN A 239 13.38 -7.78 1.27
C ASN A 239 12.78 -7.36 2.64
N VAL A 240 13.64 -6.89 3.54
CA VAL A 240 13.34 -6.31 4.85
C VAL A 240 14.23 -5.10 5.08
N VAL A 241 13.78 -4.16 5.91
CA VAL A 241 14.66 -3.15 6.52
C VAL A 241 14.96 -3.56 7.96
N VAL A 242 16.24 -3.64 8.29
CA VAL A 242 16.72 -3.94 9.64
C VAL A 242 17.01 -2.62 10.34
N LEU A 243 16.39 -2.42 11.50
CA LEU A 243 16.53 -1.23 12.35
C LEU A 243 17.43 -1.56 13.56
N PRO A 244 18.17 -0.58 14.10
CA PRO A 244 19.02 -0.80 15.26
C PRO A 244 18.18 -1.09 16.51
N GLN A 245 18.71 -1.92 17.42
CA GLN A 245 18.10 -2.15 18.74
C GLN A 245 18.60 -1.19 19.83
N GLN A 246 19.52 -0.27 19.49
CA GLN A 246 20.08 0.74 20.37
C GLN A 246 19.49 2.13 20.06
N GLY A 247 19.71 3.10 20.96
CA GLY A 247 19.22 4.47 20.86
C GLY A 247 18.21 4.81 21.96
N GLU A 248 17.98 6.10 22.20
CA GLU A 248 17.06 6.57 23.26
C GLU A 248 15.58 6.29 22.96
N ARG A 249 15.22 6.20 21.68
CA ARG A 249 13.86 5.94 21.21
C ARG A 249 13.90 4.99 20.01
N PRO A 250 13.07 3.92 19.96
CA PRO A 250 13.06 2.99 18.84
C PRO A 250 12.77 3.68 17.51
N LEU A 251 13.64 3.51 16.52
CA LEU A 251 13.54 4.13 15.20
C LEU A 251 12.21 3.81 14.49
N ALA A 252 11.65 2.62 14.74
CA ALA A 252 10.29 2.22 14.35
C ALA A 252 9.21 3.19 14.87
N ASN A 253 9.23 3.47 16.17
CA ASN A 253 8.25 4.32 16.84
C ASN A 253 8.37 5.79 16.42
N MET A 254 9.57 6.25 16.03
CA MET A 254 9.75 7.57 15.43
C MET A 254 9.06 7.72 14.06
N CYS A 255 8.81 6.61 13.35
CA CYS A 255 8.16 6.60 12.05
C CYS A 255 6.63 6.48 12.21
N SER A 256 5.97 7.59 12.57
CA SER A 256 4.53 7.66 12.82
C SER A 256 4.01 6.61 13.82
N GLY A 257 4.76 6.32 14.90
CA GLY A 257 4.34 5.35 15.93
C GLY A 257 4.42 3.88 15.50
N GLY A 258 5.35 3.54 14.61
CA GLY A 258 5.53 2.17 14.12
C GLY A 258 6.08 1.17 15.13
N ASP A 259 5.83 -0.10 14.87
CA ASP A 259 6.43 -1.24 15.58
C ASP A 259 7.08 -2.24 14.62
N LEU A 260 7.38 -3.45 15.10
CA LEU A 260 8.00 -4.54 14.33
C LEU A 260 7.17 -5.84 14.42
N ASP A 261 5.84 -5.71 14.47
CA ASP A 261 4.87 -6.81 14.56
C ASP A 261 4.17 -7.12 13.22
N GLY A 262 4.34 -6.24 12.24
CA GLY A 262 3.67 -6.33 10.93
C GLY A 262 3.98 -5.21 9.94
N ASP A 263 4.56 -4.10 10.41
CA ASP A 263 4.70 -2.87 9.63
C ASP A 263 5.62 -3.00 8.40
N ASP A 264 5.13 -2.44 7.29
CA ASP A 264 5.92 -2.21 6.07
C ASP A 264 6.42 -0.76 6.07
N TYR A 265 7.74 -0.60 5.92
CA TYR A 265 8.44 0.69 5.92
C TYR A 265 8.83 1.07 4.49
N LEU A 266 8.74 2.38 4.20
CA LEU A 266 9.23 2.98 2.97
C LEU A 266 10.66 3.46 3.19
N VAL A 267 11.61 2.87 2.45
CA VAL A 267 13.01 3.30 2.43
C VAL A 267 13.33 3.91 1.08
N MET A 268 13.87 5.13 1.06
CA MET A 268 14.21 5.85 -0.18
C MET A 268 15.63 6.39 -0.11
N TRP A 269 16.44 6.07 -1.09
CA TRP A 269 17.82 6.56 -1.29
C TRP A 269 17.90 7.46 -2.53
N ASP A 270 16.83 8.23 -2.77
CA ASP A 270 16.74 9.20 -3.85
C ASP A 270 17.20 10.59 -3.37
N ASP A 271 18.38 11.01 -3.83
CA ASP A 271 19.04 12.24 -3.39
C ASP A 271 18.17 13.50 -3.59
N ASP A 272 17.34 13.52 -4.64
CA ASP A 272 16.42 14.62 -4.93
C ASP A 272 15.34 14.80 -3.84
N LEU A 273 15.01 13.74 -3.11
CA LEU A 273 14.00 13.74 -2.05
C LEU A 273 14.58 14.08 -0.67
N LEU A 274 15.91 14.20 -0.53
CA LEU A 274 16.52 14.54 0.76
C LEU A 274 16.18 16.01 1.10
N PRO A 275 15.58 16.28 2.27
CA PRO A 275 15.37 17.66 2.71
C PRO A 275 16.71 18.34 3.03
N PRO A 276 16.76 19.68 3.18
CA PRO A 276 17.95 20.38 3.64
C PRO A 276 18.47 19.84 4.97
N LYS A 277 19.79 19.83 5.17
CA LYS A 277 20.43 19.25 6.38
C LYS A 277 19.91 19.83 7.71
N SER A 278 19.50 21.09 7.71
CA SER A 278 18.87 21.77 8.84
C SER A 278 17.48 21.22 9.23
N GLN A 279 16.95 20.24 8.49
CA GLN A 279 15.65 19.60 8.71
C GLN A 279 15.77 18.08 8.94
N TRP A 280 16.99 17.52 8.94
CA TRP A 280 17.23 16.08 9.09
C TRP A 280 16.87 15.55 10.48
N ASP A 281 16.99 16.39 11.50
CA ASP A 281 16.62 16.07 12.89
C ASP A 281 15.44 16.91 13.38
N HIS A 282 14.36 16.94 12.60
CA HIS A 282 13.08 17.40 13.13
C HIS A 282 12.62 16.45 14.25
N PRO A 283 12.18 16.91 15.43
CA PRO A 283 11.68 15.99 16.46
C PRO A 283 10.50 15.16 15.95
N ALA A 284 10.44 13.88 16.36
CA ALA A 284 9.30 13.00 16.11
C ALA A 284 8.17 13.28 17.12
N MET A 285 6.90 13.14 16.70
CA MET A 285 5.73 13.37 17.56
C MET A 285 5.74 12.41 18.75
N ASN A 286 4.99 12.70 19.82
CA ASN A 286 4.72 11.64 20.79
C ASN A 286 3.68 10.65 20.24
N TYR A 287 3.99 9.37 20.35
CA TYR A 287 3.17 8.23 19.91
C TYR A 287 2.73 7.34 21.08
N ASP A 288 2.87 7.82 22.32
CA ASP A 288 2.27 7.19 23.49
C ASP A 288 0.75 7.13 23.35
N ALA A 289 0.18 5.93 23.41
CA ALA A 289 -1.26 5.73 23.39
C ALA A 289 -1.89 6.21 24.70
N PRO A 290 -3.12 6.77 24.69
CA PRO A 290 -3.83 7.12 25.91
C PRO A 290 -4.14 5.87 26.75
N THR A 291 -4.17 6.02 28.07
CA THR A 291 -4.48 4.92 29.00
C THR A 291 -5.77 4.20 28.61
N PRO A 292 -5.75 2.87 28.39
CA PRO A 292 -6.95 2.13 28.00
C PRO A 292 -8.07 2.20 29.04
N VAL A 293 -9.30 2.31 28.55
CA VAL A 293 -10.52 2.25 29.36
C VAL A 293 -10.78 0.78 29.75
N MET A 294 -10.35 0.40 30.95
CA MET A 294 -10.47 -0.97 31.45
C MET A 294 -11.89 -1.29 31.95
N CYS A 295 -12.34 -2.52 31.70
CA CYS A 295 -13.58 -3.05 32.26
C CYS A 295 -13.46 -3.35 33.76
N ALA A 296 -14.48 -3.01 34.54
CA ALA A 296 -14.59 -3.43 35.94
C ALA A 296 -15.12 -4.87 36.02
N GLY A 297 -14.22 -5.85 36.09
CA GLY A 297 -14.55 -7.28 36.12
C GLY A 297 -14.54 -7.92 34.72
N ALA A 298 -15.17 -9.09 34.60
CA ALA A 298 -15.24 -9.81 33.32
C ALA A 298 -16.13 -9.09 32.30
N VAL A 299 -15.71 -9.08 31.02
CA VAL A 299 -16.45 -8.43 29.94
C VAL A 299 -17.82 -9.08 29.73
N GLN A 300 -18.87 -8.27 29.64
CA GLN A 300 -20.26 -8.69 29.37
C GLN A 300 -20.74 -8.20 27.99
N ASP A 301 -21.80 -8.82 27.46
CA ASP A 301 -22.31 -8.54 26.11
C ASP A 301 -22.77 -7.07 25.93
N GLU A 302 -23.33 -6.44 26.97
CA GLU A 302 -23.75 -5.02 26.92
C GLU A 302 -22.57 -4.08 26.69
N GLN A 303 -21.38 -4.43 27.17
CA GLN A 303 -20.16 -3.65 26.98
C GLN A 303 -19.62 -3.80 25.56
N PHE A 304 -19.76 -4.99 24.95
CA PHE A 304 -19.46 -5.21 23.55
C PHE A 304 -20.42 -4.44 22.64
N VAL A 305 -21.74 -4.49 22.91
CA VAL A 305 -22.76 -3.72 22.17
C VAL A 305 -22.52 -2.22 22.31
N LYS A 306 -22.24 -1.72 23.53
CA LYS A 306 -21.89 -0.31 23.74
C LYS A 306 -20.64 0.08 22.95
N PHE A 307 -19.55 -0.68 23.05
CA PHE A 307 -18.31 -0.36 22.36
C PHE A 307 -18.47 -0.38 20.83
N PHE A 308 -19.29 -1.29 20.28
CA PHE A 308 -19.62 -1.32 18.86
C PHE A 308 -20.35 -0.05 18.39
N VAL A 309 -21.32 0.43 19.18
CA VAL A 309 -22.02 1.71 18.91
C VAL A 309 -21.08 2.91 19.08
N ASP A 310 -20.27 2.95 20.13
CA ASP A 310 -19.29 4.01 20.36
C ASP A 310 -18.24 4.05 19.24
N TYR A 311 -17.80 2.89 18.72
CA TYR A 311 -16.90 2.80 17.58
C TYR A 311 -17.52 3.43 16.33
N ILE A 312 -18.73 3.01 15.96
CA ILE A 312 -19.43 3.55 14.76
C ILE A 312 -19.63 5.07 14.87
N LYS A 313 -19.95 5.59 16.06
CA LYS A 313 -20.10 7.04 16.29
C LYS A 313 -18.80 7.84 16.16
N ASN A 314 -17.64 7.21 16.34
CA ASN A 314 -16.34 7.90 16.46
C ASN A 314 -15.29 7.49 15.41
N ASP A 315 -15.61 6.62 14.43
CA ASP A 315 -14.72 6.31 13.30
C ASP A 315 -14.62 7.50 12.34
N ASN A 316 -13.71 8.42 12.68
CA ASN A 316 -13.47 9.67 11.96
C ASN A 316 -12.04 9.75 11.38
N LEU A 317 -11.28 8.64 11.40
CA LEU A 317 -9.89 8.55 10.96
C LEU A 317 -9.70 9.11 9.53
N GLY A 318 -10.54 8.69 8.58
CA GLY A 318 -10.53 9.16 7.20
C GLY A 318 -10.92 10.64 7.05
N GLN A 319 -11.67 11.19 8.01
CA GLN A 319 -12.05 12.61 8.06
C GLN A 319 -10.87 13.46 8.55
N ILE A 320 -10.21 13.05 9.64
CA ILE A 320 -8.98 13.66 10.16
C ILE A 320 -7.90 13.67 9.07
N ALA A 321 -7.63 12.53 8.43
CA ALA A 321 -6.65 12.40 7.34
C ALA A 321 -6.99 13.27 6.11
N THR A 322 -8.25 13.63 5.91
CA THR A 322 -8.69 14.52 4.82
C THR A 322 -8.58 15.99 5.21
N ASN A 323 -8.96 16.34 6.43
CA ASN A 323 -8.82 17.69 6.96
C ASN A 323 -7.32 18.07 7.12
N HIS A 324 -6.46 17.13 7.53
CA HIS A 324 -5.01 17.31 7.59
C HIS A 324 -4.43 17.71 6.22
N ARG A 325 -4.66 16.91 5.18
CA ARG A 325 -4.13 17.21 3.84
C ARG A 325 -4.69 18.53 3.27
N ALA A 326 -5.96 18.82 3.51
CA ALA A 326 -6.62 20.05 3.05
C ALA A 326 -6.12 21.33 3.77
N THR A 327 -5.69 21.20 5.03
CA THR A 327 -5.06 22.29 5.79
C THR A 327 -3.58 22.43 5.42
N ALA A 328 -2.81 21.34 5.35
CA ALA A 328 -1.40 21.36 4.95
C ALA A 328 -1.17 22.00 3.57
N ASP A 329 -2.07 21.75 2.60
CA ASP A 329 -2.02 22.33 1.25
C ASP A 329 -2.43 23.82 1.23
N ARG A 330 -3.35 24.23 2.11
CA ARG A 330 -3.78 25.63 2.27
C ARG A 330 -2.71 26.48 2.96
N GLU A 331 -2.14 25.95 4.03
CA GLU A 331 -1.12 26.59 4.86
C GLU A 331 0.30 26.35 4.33
N ALA A 332 0.46 25.90 3.09
CA ALA A 332 1.76 25.55 2.51
C ALA A 332 2.79 26.71 2.54
N ALA A 333 2.32 27.96 2.43
CA ALA A 333 3.17 29.16 2.60
C ALA A 333 3.51 29.49 4.07
N ASN A 334 2.72 28.95 5.01
CA ASN A 334 2.81 29.17 6.45
C ASN A 334 3.47 27.98 7.19
N GLY A 335 4.17 27.10 6.47
CA GLY A 335 4.84 25.90 7.01
C GLY A 335 4.11 24.57 6.77
N GLY A 336 2.90 24.58 6.22
CA GLY A 336 2.14 23.40 5.81
C GLY A 336 1.89 22.44 6.97
N VAL A 337 2.49 21.24 6.91
CA VAL A 337 2.38 20.21 7.98
C VAL A 337 2.94 20.63 9.34
N LYS A 338 3.66 21.77 9.43
CA LYS A 338 4.17 22.37 10.69
C LYS A 338 3.20 23.36 11.34
N GLU A 339 2.10 23.71 10.67
CA GLU A 339 1.09 24.62 11.24
C GLU A 339 0.33 23.92 12.38
N GLU A 340 -0.09 24.69 13.39
CA GLU A 340 -0.62 24.17 14.65
C GLU A 340 -1.81 23.21 14.48
N LYS A 341 -2.71 23.49 13.54
CA LYS A 341 -3.87 22.63 13.26
C LYS A 341 -3.46 21.35 12.55
N CYS A 342 -2.42 21.39 11.73
CA CYS A 342 -1.82 20.19 11.15
C CYS A 342 -1.20 19.29 12.22
N LEU A 343 -0.44 19.86 13.16
CA LEU A 343 0.13 19.12 14.29
C LEU A 343 -0.97 18.52 15.18
N ALA A 344 -2.03 19.29 15.50
CA ALA A 344 -3.19 18.79 16.25
C ALA A 344 -3.94 17.67 15.51
N LEU A 345 -4.11 17.78 14.19
CA LEU A 345 -4.72 16.74 13.36
C LEU A 345 -3.84 15.48 13.25
N ALA A 346 -2.50 15.60 13.32
CA ALA A 346 -1.61 14.44 13.39
C ALA A 346 -1.74 13.71 14.74
N GLN A 347 -1.82 14.43 15.87
CA GLN A 347 -2.06 13.84 17.19
C GLN A 347 -3.42 13.12 17.27
N LEU A 348 -4.49 13.76 16.78
CA LEU A 348 -5.82 13.16 16.69
C LEU A 348 -5.84 11.93 15.77
N HIS A 349 -5.06 11.93 14.68
CA HIS A 349 -4.94 10.76 13.80
C HIS A 349 -4.27 9.58 14.52
N SER A 350 -3.24 9.82 15.35
CA SER A 350 -2.65 8.77 16.18
C SER A 350 -3.67 8.19 17.16
N GLN A 351 -4.39 9.07 17.87
CA GLN A 351 -5.44 8.67 18.80
C GLN A 351 -6.55 7.85 18.12
N ALA A 352 -6.97 8.23 16.90
CA ALA A 352 -7.98 7.51 16.12
C ALA A 352 -7.51 6.11 15.68
N VAL A 353 -6.20 5.91 15.43
CA VAL A 353 -5.63 4.58 15.13
C VAL A 353 -5.65 3.64 16.34
N ASP A 354 -5.41 4.17 17.54
CA ASP A 354 -5.40 3.40 18.79
C ASP A 354 -6.74 3.36 19.54
N PHE A 355 -7.77 4.05 19.05
CA PHE A 355 -9.11 4.05 19.63
C PHE A 355 -9.67 2.62 19.80
N ASN A 356 -9.42 1.72 18.84
CA ASN A 356 -9.85 0.32 18.90
C ASN A 356 -9.10 -0.55 19.93
N LYS A 357 -7.99 -0.06 20.51
CA LYS A 357 -7.23 -0.70 21.60
C LYS A 357 -7.50 -0.04 22.95
N THR A 358 -7.77 1.26 22.95
CA THR A 358 -7.79 2.11 24.15
C THR A 358 -9.20 2.48 24.60
N GLY A 359 -10.20 2.46 23.71
CA GLY A 359 -11.54 2.96 24.00
C GLY A 359 -11.65 4.49 24.09
N VAL A 360 -10.58 5.24 23.81
CA VAL A 360 -10.57 6.71 23.91
C VAL A 360 -10.72 7.34 22.50
N PRO A 361 -11.90 7.90 22.15
CA PRO A 361 -12.15 8.42 20.80
C PRO A 361 -11.41 9.74 20.53
N ALA A 362 -10.98 9.94 19.29
CA ALA A 362 -10.39 11.19 18.83
C ALA A 362 -11.48 12.23 18.53
N ILE A 363 -11.50 13.35 19.26
CA ILE A 363 -12.53 14.39 19.13
C ILE A 363 -11.96 15.58 18.33
N MET A 364 -12.46 15.80 17.11
CA MET A 364 -11.96 16.84 16.20
C MET A 364 -12.75 18.15 16.34
N ASP A 365 -12.17 19.12 17.06
CA ASP A 365 -12.73 20.47 17.26
C ASP A 365 -13.12 21.17 15.95
N ARG A 366 -14.21 21.93 15.97
CA ARG A 366 -14.75 22.71 14.84
C ARG A 366 -13.70 23.64 14.19
N ILE A 367 -12.69 24.14 14.92
CA ILE A 367 -11.60 25.00 14.41
C ILE A 367 -10.63 24.28 13.45
N LEU A 368 -10.58 22.94 13.51
CA LEU A 368 -9.73 22.09 12.66
C LEU A 368 -10.38 21.76 11.30
N TRP A 369 -11.66 22.10 11.11
CA TRP A 369 -12.40 21.80 9.88
C TRP A 369 -12.13 22.82 8.75
N PRO A 370 -11.67 22.38 7.56
CA PRO A 370 -11.50 23.24 6.41
C PRO A 370 -12.83 23.82 5.92
N GLN A 371 -12.92 25.15 5.88
CA GLN A 371 -14.07 25.86 5.30
C GLN A 371 -14.19 25.59 3.80
N ARG A 372 -13.04 25.69 3.09
CA ARG A 372 -12.85 25.29 1.70
C ARG A 372 -11.76 24.23 1.59
N TYR A 373 -11.90 23.35 0.59
CA TYR A 373 -10.97 22.27 0.25
C TYR A 373 -10.28 22.57 -1.08
N PRO A 374 -9.04 22.12 -1.32
CA PRO A 374 -8.40 22.27 -2.62
C PRO A 374 -9.09 21.38 -3.69
N HIS A 375 -9.02 21.80 -4.95
CA HIS A 375 -9.70 21.17 -6.10
C HIS A 375 -9.32 19.72 -6.36
N TRP A 376 -8.12 19.31 -5.94
CA TRP A 376 -7.65 17.93 -6.05
C TRP A 376 -8.33 16.96 -5.06
N ILE A 377 -9.16 17.44 -4.11
CA ILE A 377 -9.99 16.59 -3.24
C ILE A 377 -11.37 16.35 -3.88
N PRO A 378 -11.71 15.11 -4.29
CA PRO A 378 -12.97 14.80 -4.95
C PRO A 378 -14.19 14.91 -4.01
N GLY A 379 -15.38 15.00 -4.61
CA GLY A 379 -16.66 14.93 -3.89
C GLY A 379 -17.06 16.18 -3.11
N LYS A 380 -16.29 17.28 -3.18
CA LYS A 380 -16.65 18.57 -2.58
C LYS A 380 -17.39 19.44 -3.58
N ALA A 381 -18.50 20.07 -3.18
CA ALA A 381 -19.22 21.02 -4.03
C ALA A 381 -18.35 22.23 -4.42
N LEU A 382 -18.46 22.73 -5.65
CA LEU A 382 -17.59 23.79 -6.20
C LEU A 382 -17.52 25.05 -5.31
N LYS A 383 -18.62 25.47 -4.69
CA LYS A 383 -18.65 26.61 -3.74
C LYS A 383 -17.78 26.41 -2.48
N ARG A 384 -17.44 25.16 -2.15
CA ARG A 384 -16.50 24.78 -1.07
C ARG A 384 -15.11 24.38 -1.60
N GLN A 385 -14.82 24.54 -2.88
CA GLN A 385 -13.48 24.31 -3.43
C GLN A 385 -12.66 25.60 -3.53
N TYR A 386 -11.34 25.49 -3.62
CA TYR A 386 -10.41 26.50 -4.15
C TYR A 386 -9.41 25.81 -5.07
N HIS A 387 -8.88 26.52 -6.08
CA HIS A 387 -7.81 25.98 -6.92
C HIS A 387 -6.47 26.14 -6.19
N SER A 388 -5.76 25.04 -5.99
CA SER A 388 -4.49 25.00 -5.25
C SER A 388 -3.30 25.13 -6.18
N TYR A 389 -2.46 26.14 -5.92
CA TYR A 389 -1.14 26.27 -6.54
C TYR A 389 -0.05 25.52 -5.75
N GLY A 390 -0.43 24.74 -4.72
CA GLY A 390 0.47 23.91 -3.92
C GLY A 390 1.10 22.75 -4.71
N VAL A 391 1.84 21.88 -4.00
CA VAL A 391 2.47 20.71 -4.61
C VAL A 391 1.43 19.73 -5.15
N LEU A 392 0.38 19.42 -4.38
CA LEU A 392 -0.64 18.46 -4.77
C LEU A 392 -1.56 18.97 -5.88
N GLY A 393 -1.86 20.28 -5.89
CA GLY A 393 -2.57 20.91 -7.01
C GLY A 393 -1.79 20.80 -8.32
N GLY A 394 -0.52 21.23 -8.33
CA GLY A 394 0.32 21.11 -9.54
C GLY A 394 0.46 19.68 -10.06
N LEU A 395 0.56 18.68 -9.17
CA LEU A 395 0.56 17.27 -9.55
C LEU A 395 -0.80 16.82 -10.11
N TYR A 396 -1.91 17.25 -9.52
CA TYR A 396 -3.25 16.94 -10.00
C TYR A 396 -3.51 17.52 -11.39
N ASP A 397 -3.05 18.74 -11.65
CA ASP A 397 -3.31 19.48 -12.90
C ASP A 397 -2.44 19.01 -14.07
N GLN A 398 -1.25 18.46 -13.82
CA GLN A 398 -0.44 17.81 -14.85
C GLN A 398 -1.12 16.57 -15.46
N VAL A 399 -1.95 15.85 -14.70
CA VAL A 399 -2.56 14.60 -15.17
C VAL A 399 -3.90 14.86 -15.84
N VAL A 400 -3.95 14.76 -17.17
CA VAL A 400 -5.21 14.76 -17.94
C VAL A 400 -5.91 13.41 -17.77
N PRO A 401 -7.16 13.36 -17.28
CA PRO A 401 -7.91 12.10 -17.16
C PRO A 401 -8.42 11.64 -18.53
N GLU A 402 -8.27 10.35 -18.84
CA GLU A 402 -8.84 9.71 -20.03
C GLU A 402 -9.99 8.77 -19.63
N LYS A 403 -11.03 8.66 -20.47
CA LYS A 403 -12.05 7.62 -20.32
C LYS A 403 -11.54 6.33 -20.95
N PHE A 404 -11.45 5.25 -20.16
CA PHE A 404 -11.17 3.93 -20.72
C PHE A 404 -12.29 3.52 -21.69
N VAL A 405 -11.89 3.16 -22.92
CA VAL A 405 -12.74 2.63 -23.98
C VAL A 405 -11.95 1.53 -24.68
N PRO A 406 -12.39 0.26 -24.64
CA PRO A 406 -11.75 -0.84 -25.36
C PRO A 406 -11.72 -0.61 -26.88
N ASP A 407 -10.61 -0.95 -27.52
CA ASP A 407 -10.47 -1.02 -28.96
C ASP A 407 -10.66 -2.47 -29.42
N TYR A 408 -11.80 -2.76 -30.03
CA TYR A 408 -12.10 -4.07 -30.62
C TYR A 408 -11.70 -4.17 -32.10
N ASP A 409 -11.25 -3.08 -32.74
CA ASP A 409 -11.02 -3.04 -34.18
C ASP A 409 -9.72 -3.72 -34.61
N LYS A 410 -8.76 -3.82 -33.67
CA LYS A 410 -7.50 -4.57 -33.78
C LYS A 410 -7.66 -6.03 -34.27
N PRO A 411 -6.69 -6.56 -35.04
CA PRO A 411 -6.75 -7.90 -35.62
C PRO A 411 -6.36 -9.00 -34.63
N PHE A 412 -7.11 -10.11 -34.61
CA PHE A 412 -6.73 -11.32 -33.87
C PHE A 412 -5.47 -11.96 -34.48
N ASP A 413 -4.58 -12.49 -33.63
CA ASP A 413 -3.24 -12.90 -34.03
C ASP A 413 -3.25 -14.11 -34.98
N SER A 414 -2.81 -13.85 -36.21
CA SER A 414 -2.67 -14.84 -37.27
C SER A 414 -1.76 -16.04 -36.91
N ARG A 415 -0.81 -15.89 -35.98
CA ARG A 415 0.07 -16.97 -35.50
C ARG A 415 -0.71 -18.03 -34.74
N VAL A 416 -1.74 -17.61 -33.99
CA VAL A 416 -2.63 -18.49 -33.22
C VAL A 416 -3.75 -19.03 -34.12
N LEU A 417 -4.42 -18.17 -34.89
CA LEU A 417 -5.51 -18.57 -35.79
C LEU A 417 -5.06 -19.60 -36.84
N ASN A 418 -3.84 -19.47 -37.36
CA ASN A 418 -3.26 -20.41 -38.34
C ASN A 418 -2.32 -21.44 -37.69
N ALA A 419 -2.44 -21.68 -36.38
CA ALA A 419 -1.60 -22.66 -35.69
C ALA A 419 -1.93 -24.10 -36.09
N TYR A 420 -3.21 -24.46 -36.08
CA TYR A 420 -3.74 -25.82 -36.22
C TYR A 420 -4.87 -25.91 -37.25
N VAL A 421 -5.20 -27.14 -37.69
CA VAL A 421 -6.48 -27.43 -38.34
C VAL A 421 -7.45 -27.87 -37.26
N LEU A 422 -8.54 -27.11 -37.09
CA LEU A 422 -9.52 -27.31 -36.02
C LEU A 422 -10.71 -28.15 -36.53
N THR A 423 -11.36 -28.90 -35.64
CA THR A 423 -12.60 -29.61 -35.94
C THR A 423 -13.83 -28.81 -35.52
N GLU A 424 -14.97 -29.06 -36.16
CA GLU A 424 -16.25 -28.43 -35.79
C GLU A 424 -16.66 -28.77 -34.35
N ASP A 425 -16.37 -30.00 -33.91
CA ASP A 425 -16.60 -30.49 -32.54
C ASP A 425 -15.82 -29.68 -31.49
N MET A 426 -14.54 -29.37 -31.76
CA MET A 426 -13.72 -28.52 -30.90
C MET A 426 -14.23 -27.08 -30.87
N LEU A 427 -14.66 -26.52 -32.01
CA LEU A 427 -15.21 -25.16 -32.08
C LEU A 427 -16.54 -25.06 -31.33
N GLN A 428 -17.45 -26.01 -31.55
CA GLN A 428 -18.73 -26.11 -30.84
C GLN A 428 -18.52 -26.24 -29.32
N LYS A 429 -17.62 -27.12 -28.87
CA LYS A 429 -17.33 -27.29 -27.44
C LYS A 429 -16.65 -26.06 -26.82
N ALA A 430 -15.71 -25.44 -27.53
CA ALA A 430 -15.09 -24.19 -27.09
C ALA A 430 -16.11 -23.04 -26.96
N LYS A 431 -17.15 -23.03 -27.79
CA LYS A 431 -18.28 -22.08 -27.70
C LYS A 431 -19.23 -22.38 -26.53
N GLU A 432 -19.51 -23.64 -26.23
CA GLU A 432 -20.31 -24.02 -25.05
C GLU A 432 -19.68 -23.55 -23.73
N PHE A 433 -18.38 -23.80 -23.55
CA PHE A 433 -17.64 -23.30 -22.38
C PHE A 433 -17.59 -21.77 -22.35
N LYS A 434 -17.44 -21.11 -23.52
CA LYS A 434 -17.50 -19.64 -23.61
C LYS A 434 -18.81 -19.09 -23.07
N VAL A 435 -19.96 -19.67 -23.43
CA VAL A 435 -21.28 -19.21 -22.95
C VAL A 435 -21.40 -19.26 -21.42
N GLY A 436 -20.79 -20.25 -20.77
CA GLY A 436 -20.69 -20.29 -19.30
C GLY A 436 -19.85 -19.14 -18.74
N TYR A 437 -18.62 -19.00 -19.24
CA TYR A 437 -17.68 -17.96 -18.83
C TYR A 437 -18.26 -16.55 -18.98
N ASP A 438 -18.84 -16.27 -20.15
CA ASP A 438 -19.49 -15.01 -20.52
C ASP A 438 -20.68 -14.66 -19.61
N GLN A 439 -21.41 -15.66 -19.10
CA GLN A 439 -22.46 -15.43 -18.11
C GLN A 439 -21.88 -15.13 -16.73
N GLN A 440 -20.83 -15.83 -16.31
CA GLN A 440 -20.22 -15.62 -15.00
C GLN A 440 -19.55 -14.25 -14.90
N MET A 441 -18.78 -13.84 -15.92
CA MET A 441 -18.19 -12.50 -16.01
C MET A 441 -19.26 -11.40 -15.93
N ARG A 442 -20.38 -11.53 -16.67
CA ARG A 442 -21.49 -10.56 -16.61
C ARG A 442 -22.15 -10.49 -15.23
N ARG A 443 -22.22 -11.59 -14.46
CA ARG A 443 -22.73 -11.57 -13.06
C ARG A 443 -21.80 -10.76 -12.15
N VAL A 444 -20.48 -10.94 -12.25
CA VAL A 444 -19.50 -10.17 -11.46
C VAL A 444 -19.54 -8.69 -11.82
N MET A 445 -19.61 -8.35 -13.11
CA MET A 445 -19.76 -6.98 -13.60
C MET A 445 -21.03 -6.31 -13.03
N ALA A 446 -22.17 -6.98 -13.13
CA ALA A 446 -23.44 -6.47 -12.62
C ALA A 446 -23.44 -6.29 -11.10
N GLN A 447 -22.90 -7.27 -10.35
CA GLN A 447 -22.83 -7.22 -8.88
C GLN A 447 -22.05 -6.00 -8.36
N HIS A 448 -20.96 -5.63 -9.03
CA HIS A 448 -20.09 -4.53 -8.59
C HIS A 448 -20.27 -3.22 -9.40
N SER A 449 -21.18 -3.20 -10.38
CA SER A 449 -21.39 -2.09 -11.33
C SER A 449 -20.15 -1.74 -12.19
N ILE A 450 -19.32 -2.74 -12.47
CA ILE A 450 -18.10 -2.63 -13.28
C ILE A 450 -18.48 -2.66 -14.77
N GLN A 451 -17.88 -1.78 -15.57
CA GLN A 451 -18.34 -1.51 -16.94
C GLN A 451 -17.79 -2.49 -17.98
N THR A 452 -16.61 -3.08 -17.75
CA THR A 452 -15.96 -3.96 -18.75
C THR A 452 -15.45 -5.28 -18.18
N GLU A 453 -15.34 -6.30 -19.05
CA GLU A 453 -14.70 -7.58 -18.73
C GLU A 453 -13.24 -7.42 -18.28
N PHE A 454 -12.54 -6.41 -18.83
CA PHE A 454 -11.11 -6.19 -18.62
C PHE A 454 -10.82 -5.72 -17.19
N GLU A 455 -11.67 -4.86 -16.64
CA GLU A 455 -11.58 -4.42 -15.24
C GLU A 455 -11.78 -5.58 -14.26
N VAL A 456 -12.65 -6.56 -14.58
CA VAL A 456 -12.82 -7.78 -13.77
C VAL A 456 -11.62 -8.72 -13.95
N PHE A 457 -11.16 -8.92 -15.18
CA PHE A 457 -10.02 -9.80 -15.50
C PHE A 457 -8.69 -9.32 -14.88
N THR A 458 -8.53 -8.00 -14.71
CA THR A 458 -7.31 -7.36 -14.18
C THR A 458 -7.42 -6.87 -12.74
N ALA A 459 -8.64 -6.72 -12.21
CA ALA A 459 -8.95 -5.89 -11.03
C ALA A 459 -8.50 -4.41 -11.13
N PHE A 460 -8.21 -3.90 -12.34
CA PHE A 460 -7.85 -2.48 -12.57
C PHE A 460 -9.10 -1.60 -12.64
N VAL A 461 -9.92 -1.62 -11.57
CA VAL A 461 -11.27 -1.04 -11.52
C VAL A 461 -11.29 0.49 -11.75
N MET A 462 -12.08 0.95 -12.72
CA MET A 462 -12.24 2.37 -13.03
C MET A 462 -13.37 3.04 -12.25
N ASP A 463 -14.55 2.41 -12.10
CA ASP A 463 -15.58 2.79 -11.12
C ASP A 463 -16.37 1.55 -10.63
N HIS A 464 -17.08 1.69 -9.50
CA HIS A 464 -17.87 0.60 -8.91
C HIS A 464 -18.99 1.14 -8.00
N ASN A 465 -19.85 0.23 -7.51
CA ASN A 465 -21.04 0.49 -6.68
C ASN A 465 -20.80 1.17 -5.30
N ARG A 466 -19.54 1.43 -4.91
CA ARG A 466 -19.11 2.07 -3.64
C ARG A 466 -19.45 1.37 -2.33
N GLU A 467 -20.00 0.15 -2.36
CA GLU A 467 -20.30 -0.65 -1.14
C GLU A 467 -19.05 -1.12 -0.38
N LYS A 468 -17.94 -1.36 -1.09
CA LYS A 468 -16.65 -1.79 -0.53
C LYS A 468 -15.58 -0.74 -0.76
N HIS A 469 -14.59 -0.67 0.12
CA HIS A 469 -13.40 0.16 -0.13
C HIS A 469 -12.57 -0.42 -1.29
N TRP A 470 -12.07 0.45 -2.18
CA TRP A 470 -11.34 0.11 -3.41
C TRP A 470 -10.31 -1.03 -3.28
N TYR A 471 -9.55 -1.05 -2.18
CA TYR A 471 -8.55 -2.09 -1.94
C TYR A 471 -9.18 -3.48 -1.76
N SER A 472 -10.21 -3.59 -0.90
CA SER A 472 -10.93 -4.85 -0.69
C SER A 472 -11.60 -5.32 -1.97
N LEU A 473 -12.18 -4.41 -2.77
CA LEU A 473 -12.76 -4.80 -4.05
C LEU A 473 -11.70 -5.35 -5.02
N ALA A 474 -10.50 -4.75 -5.10
CA ALA A 474 -9.44 -5.24 -5.99
C ALA A 474 -8.84 -6.59 -5.53
N GLU A 475 -8.83 -6.85 -4.23
CA GLU A 475 -8.45 -8.15 -3.65
C GLU A 475 -9.55 -9.21 -3.87
N ASP A 476 -10.82 -8.88 -3.62
CA ASP A 476 -11.97 -9.74 -3.86
C ASP A 476 -12.07 -10.15 -5.34
N LEU A 477 -11.93 -9.20 -6.27
CA LEU A 477 -11.92 -9.46 -7.71
C LEU A 477 -10.72 -10.31 -8.13
N GLY A 478 -9.53 -10.06 -7.56
CA GLY A 478 -8.33 -10.86 -7.82
C GLY A 478 -8.51 -12.33 -7.40
N ASN A 479 -9.08 -12.56 -6.20
CA ASN A 479 -9.41 -13.89 -5.71
C ASN A 479 -10.51 -14.56 -6.57
N LEU A 480 -11.56 -13.83 -6.91
CA LEU A 480 -12.69 -14.31 -7.71
C LEU A 480 -12.28 -14.69 -9.14
N MET A 481 -11.53 -13.82 -9.81
CA MET A 481 -10.97 -14.10 -11.14
C MET A 481 -9.96 -15.26 -11.09
N SER A 482 -9.21 -15.41 -9.99
CA SER A 482 -8.33 -16.57 -9.78
C SER A 482 -9.12 -17.88 -9.64
N SER A 483 -10.27 -17.88 -8.96
CA SER A 483 -11.18 -19.04 -8.93
C SER A 483 -11.71 -19.34 -10.33
N ILE A 484 -12.36 -18.37 -10.97
CA ILE A 484 -12.93 -18.52 -12.32
C ILE A 484 -11.88 -19.08 -13.29
N LYS A 485 -10.64 -18.57 -13.25
CA LYS A 485 -9.54 -19.08 -14.06
C LYS A 485 -9.17 -20.52 -13.73
N ALA A 486 -9.11 -20.90 -12.45
CA ALA A 486 -8.85 -22.29 -12.06
C ALA A 486 -9.99 -23.23 -12.48
N ASP A 487 -11.24 -22.81 -12.32
CA ASP A 487 -12.45 -23.59 -12.56
C ASP A 487 -12.61 -23.93 -14.06
N TYR A 488 -12.61 -22.93 -14.95
CA TYR A 488 -12.66 -23.20 -16.41
C TYR A 488 -11.40 -23.90 -16.94
N GLN A 489 -10.22 -23.66 -16.34
CA GLN A 489 -9.03 -24.45 -16.67
C GLN A 489 -9.17 -25.92 -16.24
N ALA A 490 -9.92 -26.22 -15.18
CA ALA A 490 -10.20 -27.59 -14.77
C ALA A 490 -11.21 -28.27 -15.70
N GLU A 491 -12.33 -27.61 -16.02
CA GLU A 491 -13.35 -28.14 -16.94
C GLU A 491 -12.77 -28.50 -18.32
N VAL A 492 -11.95 -27.62 -18.89
CA VAL A 492 -11.29 -27.87 -20.19
C VAL A 492 -10.27 -29.02 -20.08
N ARG A 493 -9.52 -29.14 -18.97
CA ARG A 493 -8.59 -30.26 -18.76
C ARG A 493 -9.32 -31.58 -18.52
N GLU A 494 -10.46 -31.58 -17.83
CA GLU A 494 -11.32 -32.75 -17.65
C GLU A 494 -11.88 -33.22 -18.99
N HIS A 495 -12.47 -32.32 -19.78
CA HIS A 495 -12.99 -32.63 -21.11
C HIS A 495 -11.92 -33.22 -22.06
N LEU A 496 -10.69 -32.74 -21.97
CA LEU A 496 -9.55 -33.24 -22.75
C LEU A 496 -8.83 -34.45 -22.12
N GLY A 497 -9.30 -34.97 -20.98
CA GLY A 497 -8.71 -36.13 -20.31
C GLY A 497 -7.34 -35.91 -19.66
N LEU A 498 -6.97 -34.66 -19.36
CA LEU A 498 -5.64 -34.24 -18.89
C LEU A 498 -5.47 -34.24 -17.35
N ILE A 499 -6.41 -34.88 -16.63
CA ILE A 499 -6.62 -34.75 -15.17
C ILE A 499 -5.38 -35.11 -14.34
N ASP A 500 -4.61 -36.14 -14.74
CA ASP A 500 -3.42 -36.61 -14.00
C ASP A 500 -2.12 -35.84 -14.33
N SER A 501 -2.14 -34.86 -15.25
CA SER A 501 -0.98 -34.01 -15.50
C SER A 501 -0.95 -32.84 -14.51
N GLY A 502 -0.03 -32.91 -13.54
CA GLY A 502 0.23 -31.82 -12.60
C GLY A 502 0.72 -30.54 -13.29
N TYR A 503 0.94 -29.47 -12.51
CA TYR A 503 1.18 -28.08 -12.95
C TYR A 503 2.22 -27.84 -14.07
N MET A 504 3.06 -28.82 -14.41
CA MET A 504 3.89 -28.80 -15.62
C MET A 504 3.17 -29.54 -16.75
N VAL A 505 2.56 -28.79 -17.67
CA VAL A 505 2.01 -29.32 -18.92
C VAL A 505 3.14 -30.00 -19.70
N SER A 506 3.16 -31.33 -19.71
CA SER A 506 4.11 -32.09 -20.53
C SER A 506 3.91 -31.80 -22.02
N GLU A 507 4.93 -31.97 -22.84
CA GLU A 507 4.84 -31.73 -24.29
C GLU A 507 3.65 -32.47 -24.94
N LYS A 508 3.39 -33.70 -24.51
CA LYS A 508 2.22 -34.51 -24.93
C LYS A 508 0.88 -33.92 -24.49
N ALA A 509 0.81 -33.29 -23.32
CA ALA A 509 -0.40 -32.62 -22.84
C ALA A 509 -0.61 -31.29 -23.58
N PHE A 510 0.47 -30.59 -23.95
CA PHE A 510 0.40 -29.38 -24.76
C PHE A 510 -0.06 -29.64 -26.20
N ASP A 511 0.36 -30.75 -26.82
CA ASP A 511 -0.11 -31.12 -28.16
C ASP A 511 -1.61 -31.52 -28.20
N ILE A 512 -2.23 -31.79 -27.04
CA ILE A 512 -3.70 -31.97 -26.89
C ILE A 512 -4.38 -30.64 -26.55
N LEU A 513 -3.82 -29.86 -25.61
CA LEU A 513 -4.41 -28.62 -25.10
C LEU A 513 -4.29 -27.44 -26.09
N GLY A 514 -3.15 -27.31 -26.77
CA GLY A 514 -2.88 -26.22 -27.71
C GLY A 514 -3.89 -26.08 -28.85
N PRO A 515 -4.28 -27.18 -29.54
CA PRO A 515 -5.38 -27.16 -30.50
C PRO A 515 -6.70 -26.63 -29.94
N PHE A 516 -7.05 -26.98 -28.69
CA PHE A 516 -8.29 -26.53 -28.05
C PHE A 516 -8.23 -25.06 -27.65
N VAL A 517 -7.08 -24.58 -27.13
CA VAL A 517 -6.86 -23.15 -26.85
C VAL A 517 -6.94 -22.31 -28.14
N ALA A 518 -6.40 -22.82 -29.26
CA ALA A 518 -6.58 -22.19 -30.56
C ALA A 518 -8.04 -22.17 -31.04
N ALA A 519 -8.86 -23.19 -30.68
CA ALA A 519 -10.30 -23.17 -30.91
C ALA A 519 -11.02 -22.12 -30.06
N MET A 520 -10.68 -21.96 -28.77
CA MET A 520 -11.20 -20.89 -27.92
C MET A 520 -10.91 -19.50 -28.51
N TYR A 521 -9.69 -19.27 -29.00
CA TYR A 521 -9.30 -18.03 -29.66
C TYR A 521 -10.05 -17.82 -30.99
N THR A 522 -10.21 -18.87 -31.79
CA THR A 522 -10.90 -18.82 -33.09
C THR A 522 -12.39 -18.54 -32.94
N VAL A 523 -13.09 -19.17 -31.99
CA VAL A 523 -14.51 -18.87 -31.68
C VAL A 523 -14.66 -17.40 -31.26
N THR A 524 -13.75 -16.91 -30.41
CA THR A 524 -13.75 -15.52 -29.95
C THR A 524 -13.57 -14.54 -31.12
N ALA A 525 -12.63 -14.82 -32.03
CA ALA A 525 -12.42 -14.02 -33.25
C ALA A 525 -13.64 -14.03 -34.18
N GLN A 526 -14.29 -15.19 -34.36
CA GLN A 526 -15.50 -15.34 -35.18
C GLN A 526 -16.67 -14.54 -34.62
N GLU A 527 -16.87 -14.53 -33.31
CA GLU A 527 -17.94 -13.77 -32.67
C GLU A 527 -17.71 -12.25 -32.76
N VAL A 528 -16.48 -11.78 -32.57
CA VAL A 528 -16.14 -10.35 -32.77
C VAL A 528 -16.32 -9.94 -34.24
N ALA A 529 -16.00 -10.80 -35.20
CA ALA A 529 -16.27 -10.53 -36.62
C ALA A 529 -17.78 -10.42 -36.92
N GLN A 530 -18.59 -11.37 -36.45
CA GLN A 530 -20.05 -11.35 -36.60
C GLN A 530 -20.68 -10.12 -35.93
N TRP A 531 -20.15 -9.70 -34.78
CA TRP A 531 -20.56 -8.47 -34.11
C TRP A 531 -20.20 -7.22 -34.94
N LYS A 532 -18.97 -7.10 -35.47
CA LYS A 532 -18.58 -6.00 -36.36
C LYS A 532 -19.47 -5.92 -37.60
N ASP A 533 -19.72 -7.05 -38.27
CA ASP A 533 -20.55 -7.11 -39.47
C ASP A 533 -21.99 -6.66 -39.21
N SER A 534 -22.57 -7.01 -38.06
CA SER A 534 -23.91 -6.53 -37.66
C SER A 534 -23.92 -5.08 -37.19
N ARG A 535 -22.86 -4.61 -36.51
CA ARG A 535 -22.68 -3.22 -36.05
C ARG A 535 -22.55 -2.23 -37.21
N LEU A 536 -22.03 -2.63 -38.36
CA LEU A 536 -22.03 -1.81 -39.59
C LEU A 536 -23.44 -1.48 -40.14
N VAL A 537 -24.49 -2.11 -39.60
CA VAL A 537 -25.90 -1.85 -39.94
C VAL A 537 -26.59 -0.91 -38.92
N SER A 538 -25.94 -0.62 -37.77
CA SER A 538 -26.44 0.26 -36.71
C SER A 538 -25.68 1.59 -36.63
N VAL A 539 -26.38 2.69 -36.34
CA VAL A 539 -25.78 4.04 -36.33
C VAL A 539 -25.03 4.34 -35.02
N ASP A 540 -25.38 3.68 -33.92
CA ASP A 540 -24.82 3.96 -32.60
C ASP A 540 -23.49 3.25 -32.36
N GLY A 541 -22.48 4.02 -31.92
CA GLY A 541 -21.13 3.52 -31.63
C GLY A 541 -21.01 2.67 -30.35
N ASP A 542 -22.11 2.17 -29.79
CA ASP A 542 -22.15 1.45 -28.52
C ASP A 542 -21.42 0.09 -28.56
N THR A 543 -20.69 -0.21 -27.49
CA THR A 543 -19.94 -1.45 -27.27
C THR A 543 -20.49 -2.30 -26.13
N SER A 544 -21.62 -1.91 -25.50
CA SER A 544 -22.27 -2.65 -24.41
C SER A 544 -22.54 -4.13 -24.73
N ASN A 545 -22.86 -4.42 -25.99
CA ASN A 545 -23.15 -5.76 -26.51
C ASN A 545 -21.97 -6.41 -27.25
N ALA A 546 -20.73 -5.93 -27.05
CA ALA A 546 -19.55 -6.55 -27.65
C ALA A 546 -19.29 -7.98 -27.08
N PRO A 547 -18.86 -8.94 -27.92
CA PRO A 547 -18.43 -10.26 -27.45
C PRO A 547 -17.20 -10.16 -26.54
N PHE A 548 -17.17 -10.95 -25.48
CA PHE A 548 -16.07 -10.92 -24.50
C PHE A 548 -14.81 -11.59 -25.06
N ILE A 549 -13.67 -10.91 -25.03
CA ILE A 549 -12.40 -11.40 -25.60
C ILE A 549 -11.41 -11.95 -24.55
N THR A 550 -11.70 -11.80 -23.26
CA THR A 550 -10.87 -12.32 -22.15
C THR A 550 -10.81 -13.86 -22.07
N TYR A 551 -11.82 -14.55 -22.58
CA TYR A 551 -12.00 -16.01 -22.50
C TYR A 551 -10.77 -16.88 -22.89
N PRO A 552 -10.14 -16.75 -24.06
CA PRO A 552 -8.94 -17.53 -24.40
C PRO A 552 -7.72 -17.20 -23.51
N TRP A 553 -7.68 -16.02 -22.89
CA TRP A 553 -6.56 -15.57 -22.05
C TRP A 553 -6.56 -16.17 -20.64
N LEU A 554 -7.58 -16.98 -20.30
CA LEU A 554 -7.48 -17.97 -19.23
C LEU A 554 -6.29 -18.93 -19.46
N PHE A 555 -5.90 -19.17 -20.70
CA PHE A 555 -4.75 -19.98 -21.12
C PHE A 555 -3.62 -19.12 -21.72
N SER A 556 -3.31 -17.98 -21.09
CA SER A 556 -2.30 -17.02 -21.58
C SER A 556 -0.91 -17.63 -21.83
N LYS A 557 -0.49 -18.62 -21.03
CA LYS A 557 0.78 -19.34 -21.22
C LYS A 557 0.76 -20.19 -22.48
N GLU A 558 -0.30 -20.97 -22.68
CA GLU A 558 -0.47 -21.83 -23.84
C GLU A 558 -0.65 -21.00 -25.12
N MET A 559 -1.38 -19.88 -25.06
CA MET A 559 -1.45 -18.87 -26.13
C MET A 559 -0.05 -18.40 -26.56
N GLY A 560 0.79 -18.00 -25.61
CA GLY A 560 2.18 -17.61 -25.87
C GLY A 560 3.01 -18.74 -26.50
N MET A 561 2.89 -19.97 -25.97
CA MET A 561 3.54 -21.15 -26.54
C MET A 561 3.11 -21.42 -27.99
N ILE A 562 1.83 -21.28 -28.32
CA ILE A 562 1.31 -21.44 -29.69
C ILE A 562 1.94 -20.38 -30.62
N ALA A 563 1.87 -19.11 -30.23
CA ALA A 563 2.40 -17.98 -31.01
C ALA A 563 3.91 -18.07 -31.26
N VAL A 564 4.66 -18.64 -30.32
CA VAL A 564 6.12 -18.81 -30.39
C VAL A 564 6.56 -20.11 -31.11
N LYS A 565 5.74 -21.18 -31.10
CA LYS A 565 6.10 -22.51 -31.66
C LYS A 565 6.46 -22.49 -33.16
N LYS A 566 5.96 -21.51 -33.93
CA LYS A 566 6.33 -21.30 -35.36
C LYS A 566 7.30 -20.13 -35.58
N SER A 567 7.26 -19.10 -34.73
CA SER A 567 8.04 -17.86 -34.90
C SER A 567 9.44 -17.90 -34.28
N GLY A 568 9.67 -18.79 -33.32
CA GLY A 568 10.83 -18.69 -32.41
C GLY A 568 10.62 -17.63 -31.32
N PRO A 569 11.45 -17.64 -30.25
CA PRO A 569 11.35 -16.66 -29.17
C PRO A 569 11.76 -15.27 -29.67
N SER A 570 11.08 -14.23 -29.17
CA SER A 570 11.44 -12.84 -29.47
C SER A 570 12.84 -12.50 -28.94
N SER A 571 13.49 -11.52 -29.58
CA SER A 571 14.74 -10.92 -29.08
C SER A 571 14.56 -10.34 -27.67
N LEU A 572 13.38 -9.79 -27.38
CA LEU A 572 12.99 -9.32 -26.05
C LEU A 572 12.95 -10.47 -25.03
N ARG A 573 12.44 -11.66 -25.37
CA ARG A 573 12.51 -12.83 -24.47
C ARG A 573 13.96 -13.19 -24.15
N ALA A 574 14.85 -13.18 -25.14
CA ALA A 574 16.27 -13.42 -24.89
C ALA A 574 16.94 -12.38 -23.96
N MET A 575 16.45 -11.13 -23.93
CA MET A 575 16.96 -10.06 -23.06
C MET A 575 16.33 -10.04 -21.66
N PHE A 576 15.02 -10.26 -21.54
CA PHE A 576 14.25 -10.08 -20.30
C PHE A 576 13.89 -11.37 -19.58
N ALA A 577 13.91 -12.51 -20.29
CA ALA A 577 13.56 -13.84 -19.82
C ALA A 577 14.47 -14.92 -20.48
N PRO A 578 15.83 -14.81 -20.35
CA PRO A 578 16.77 -15.71 -21.04
C PRO A 578 16.59 -17.18 -20.65
N ASN A 579 16.10 -17.45 -19.43
CA ASN A 579 15.77 -18.78 -18.92
C ASN A 579 14.36 -19.27 -19.34
N GLY A 580 13.65 -18.50 -20.16
CA GLY A 580 12.29 -18.78 -20.67
C GLY A 580 11.17 -18.19 -19.82
N GLU A 581 11.40 -18.00 -18.51
CA GLU A 581 10.38 -17.52 -17.55
C GLU A 581 10.42 -16.00 -17.32
N ILE A 582 9.25 -15.41 -17.08
CA ILE A 582 9.08 -14.01 -16.73
C ILE A 582 9.56 -13.80 -15.30
N ARG A 583 10.31 -12.72 -15.03
CA ARG A 583 10.89 -12.38 -13.71
C ARG A 583 9.86 -12.37 -12.57
N GLN A 584 9.66 -13.50 -11.89
CA GLN A 584 8.85 -13.59 -10.66
C GLN A 584 9.69 -13.06 -9.48
N ARG A 585 9.36 -11.87 -8.97
CA ARG A 585 10.12 -11.22 -7.87
C ARG A 585 9.93 -11.87 -6.48
N ALA A 586 9.07 -12.86 -6.36
CA ALA A 586 8.94 -13.77 -5.22
C ALA A 586 8.26 -15.07 -5.67
N PRO A 587 8.44 -16.21 -4.98
CA PRO A 587 7.60 -17.38 -5.17
C PRO A 587 6.12 -17.05 -4.95
N LEU A 588 5.25 -17.58 -5.81
CA LEU A 588 3.79 -17.51 -5.66
C LEU A 588 3.35 -18.25 -4.39
N MET A 589 3.31 -17.53 -3.26
CA MET A 589 2.76 -18.06 -2.02
C MET A 589 1.25 -18.25 -2.19
N LYS A 590 0.78 -19.50 -2.07
CA LYS A 590 -0.64 -19.75 -1.87
C LYS A 590 -1.07 -19.15 -0.53
N THR A 591 -2.04 -18.25 -0.56
CA THR A 591 -2.68 -17.70 0.64
C THR A 591 -3.27 -18.83 1.49
N ASN A 592 -3.33 -18.62 2.81
CA ASN A 592 -3.83 -19.57 3.80
C ASN A 592 -3.07 -20.91 3.89
N TYR A 593 -1.73 -20.86 3.95
CA TYR A 593 -0.90 -22.05 4.20
C TYR A 593 -0.91 -22.45 5.70
N LYS A 594 -2.04 -22.98 6.20
CA LYS A 594 -2.11 -23.59 7.54
C LYS A 594 -1.37 -24.92 7.54
N THR A 595 -0.17 -24.96 8.12
CA THR A 595 0.57 -26.21 8.33
C THR A 595 0.45 -26.65 9.78
N GLU A 596 0.01 -27.89 10.01
CA GLU A 596 0.19 -28.56 11.30
C GLU A 596 1.66 -28.95 11.48
N LEU A 597 2.51 -27.97 11.78
CA LEU A 597 3.93 -28.17 12.12
C LEU A 597 4.09 -28.79 13.51
N SER A 598 3.67 -30.05 13.61
CA SER A 598 3.87 -30.89 14.79
C SER A 598 5.35 -30.92 15.20
N GLY A 599 5.58 -30.69 16.50
CA GLY A 599 6.94 -30.68 17.07
C GLY A 599 7.76 -29.41 16.85
N ILE A 600 7.14 -28.25 16.52
CA ILE A 600 7.82 -26.97 16.80
C ILE A 600 8.06 -26.87 18.31
N ARG A 601 9.29 -26.56 18.70
CA ARG A 601 9.62 -26.14 20.06
C ARG A 601 9.60 -24.61 20.13
N LEU A 602 8.67 -24.09 20.93
CA LEU A 602 8.67 -22.70 21.36
C LEU A 602 9.70 -22.53 22.48
N GLU A 603 10.52 -21.48 22.40
CA GLU A 603 11.44 -21.09 23.46
C GLU A 603 11.37 -19.56 23.62
N PRO A 604 11.46 -19.01 24.85
CA PRO A 604 11.53 -17.57 25.03
C PRO A 604 12.84 -17.05 24.43
N LEU A 605 12.78 -15.94 23.70
CA LEU A 605 13.98 -15.17 23.38
C LEU A 605 14.39 -14.42 24.66
N ALA A 606 15.65 -14.56 25.08
CA ALA A 606 16.15 -13.83 26.23
C ALA A 606 16.19 -12.33 25.90
N GLU A 607 15.65 -11.50 26.80
CA GLU A 607 15.72 -10.05 26.65
C GLU A 607 17.16 -9.56 26.75
N TRP A 608 17.56 -8.70 25.81
CA TRP A 608 18.85 -8.05 25.83
C TRP A 608 18.94 -7.10 27.03
N LYS A 609 19.95 -7.29 27.88
CA LYS A 609 20.25 -6.40 29.01
C LYS A 609 21.54 -5.64 28.70
N PRO A 610 21.56 -4.30 28.81
CA PRO A 610 22.77 -3.52 28.54
C PRO A 610 23.86 -3.81 29.56
N GLU A 611 24.98 -4.39 29.11
CA GLU A 611 26.19 -4.48 29.92
C GLU A 611 26.86 -3.10 30.03
N HIS A 612 26.53 -2.38 31.11
CA HIS A 612 27.08 -1.07 31.53
C HIS A 612 26.49 0.16 30.83
N GLY A 613 25.33 0.61 31.31
CA GLY A 613 24.82 1.98 31.17
C GLY A 613 24.29 2.48 32.51
N MET A 614 24.41 3.78 32.81
CA MET A 614 23.83 4.34 34.05
C MET A 614 22.31 4.35 34.00
N GLY A 615 21.67 4.22 35.16
CA GLY A 615 20.22 4.05 35.28
C GLY A 615 19.40 5.21 34.70
N VAL A 616 18.93 5.03 33.47
CA VAL A 616 17.71 5.65 32.96
C VAL A 616 16.54 4.91 33.63
N GLY A 617 15.56 5.63 34.15
CA GLY A 617 14.38 5.01 34.77
C GLY A 617 13.55 4.22 33.76
N ASP A 618 12.85 3.19 34.22
CA ASP A 618 12.01 2.34 33.37
C ASP A 618 10.86 3.14 32.72
N HIS A 619 11.11 3.62 31.51
CA HIS A 619 10.11 4.15 30.59
C HIS A 619 9.58 3.09 29.62
N VAL A 620 9.74 1.81 29.98
CA VAL A 620 8.76 0.78 29.59
C VAL A 620 7.50 1.08 30.39
N GLY A 621 6.58 1.86 29.79
CA GLY A 621 5.32 2.21 30.44
C GLY A 621 4.55 0.95 30.83
N THR A 622 4.38 0.74 32.14
CA THR A 622 3.67 -0.39 32.73
C THR A 622 2.32 -0.56 32.04
N THR A 623 2.10 -1.69 31.38
CA THR A 623 0.84 -1.91 30.66
C THR A 623 -0.28 -2.19 31.66
N ALA A 624 -1.52 -1.95 31.25
CA ALA A 624 -2.68 -2.19 32.12
C ALA A 624 -2.85 -3.66 32.56
N PHE A 625 -2.07 -4.60 32.00
CA PHE A 625 -2.02 -6.01 32.40
C PHE A 625 -1.02 -6.28 33.53
N ASP A 626 0.08 -5.54 33.63
CA ASP A 626 1.16 -5.82 34.59
C ASP A 626 0.75 -5.53 36.05
N ILE A 627 -0.27 -4.69 36.25
CA ILE A 627 -0.82 -4.34 37.56
C ILE A 627 -1.67 -5.48 38.16
N ALA A 628 -2.20 -6.39 37.33
CA ALA A 628 -3.10 -7.46 37.77
C ALA A 628 -2.37 -8.70 38.35
N ALA A 629 -1.03 -8.68 38.46
CA ALA A 629 -0.21 -9.83 38.81
C ALA A 629 0.37 -9.81 40.24
N VAL A 630 0.00 -8.84 41.08
CA VAL A 630 0.59 -8.64 42.44
C VAL A 630 -0.48 -8.46 43.53
N GLU A 631 -1.43 -9.39 43.62
CA GLU A 631 -2.31 -9.51 44.78
C GLU A 631 -2.90 -10.94 44.91
N ASP A 632 -2.08 -11.91 45.40
CA ASP A 632 -2.53 -13.09 46.19
C ASP A 632 -1.35 -14.03 46.54
N SER A 633 -0.74 -13.87 47.72
CA SER A 633 0.09 -14.93 48.35
C SER A 633 0.30 -14.73 49.87
N ASP A 634 -0.74 -14.36 50.61
CA ASP A 634 -0.71 -14.30 52.07
C ASP A 634 -1.06 -15.69 52.66
N GLU A 635 -0.05 -16.52 52.99
CA GLU A 635 -0.29 -17.64 53.92
C GLU A 635 0.84 -17.86 54.94
N ILE A 636 0.43 -17.92 56.20
CA ILE A 636 1.23 -17.76 57.42
C ILE A 636 2.09 -19.00 57.74
N THR A 637 3.36 -18.79 58.11
CA THR A 637 4.00 -19.59 59.17
C THR A 637 4.85 -18.72 60.10
N ASP A 638 4.85 -19.05 61.39
CA ASP A 638 5.52 -18.32 62.49
C ASP A 638 6.69 -19.15 63.05
N ALA A 639 7.86 -18.53 63.28
CA ALA A 639 8.79 -18.88 64.38
C ALA A 639 10.09 -18.02 64.44
N SER A 640 10.06 -16.95 65.25
CA SER A 640 11.04 -16.71 66.35
C SER A 640 12.54 -16.31 66.11
N VAL A 641 12.99 -15.35 66.95
CA VAL A 641 14.39 -15.03 67.42
C VAL A 641 15.46 -14.58 66.38
N GLY A 642 16.12 -13.42 66.60
CA GLY A 642 17.40 -13.18 65.90
C GLY A 642 18.12 -11.81 65.86
N ALA A 643 18.04 -10.95 66.89
CA ALA A 643 19.09 -9.99 67.34
C ALA A 643 20.14 -9.32 66.38
N ASN A 644 20.29 -7.98 66.51
CA ASN A 644 21.49 -7.15 66.22
C ASN A 644 21.86 -6.88 64.73
N ASP A 645 22.52 -5.78 64.32
CA ASP A 645 22.82 -4.47 64.96
C ASP A 645 23.19 -3.38 63.90
N ASP A 646 23.43 -2.16 64.38
CA ASP A 646 24.23 -1.07 63.77
C ASP A 646 23.81 -0.39 62.44
N CYS A 647 23.25 0.82 62.59
CA CYS A 647 23.54 1.96 61.71
C CYS A 647 24.76 2.73 62.26
N PRO A 648 25.55 3.41 61.41
CA PRO A 648 25.42 4.87 61.32
C PRO A 648 25.44 5.39 59.87
N ALA A 649 24.72 6.42 59.42
CA ALA A 649 24.28 7.70 60.01
C ALA A 649 25.28 8.87 59.84
N SER A 650 24.77 10.01 59.33
CA SER A 650 25.46 11.30 59.04
C SER A 650 26.47 11.27 57.85
N THR A 651 26.74 12.37 57.13
CA THR A 651 26.55 13.81 57.44
C THR A 651 26.03 14.62 56.23
N ARG A 652 25.41 15.78 56.45
CA ARG A 652 24.92 16.73 55.43
C ARG A 652 25.89 17.89 55.15
N SER A 653 25.79 18.43 53.92
CA SER A 653 25.85 19.87 53.53
C SER A 653 27.02 20.78 53.97
N ASN A 654 27.66 21.46 53.00
CA ASN A 654 27.35 22.88 52.69
C ASN A 654 28.21 23.49 51.57
N SER A 655 27.68 24.53 50.90
CA SER A 655 28.38 25.64 50.20
C SER A 655 29.33 25.33 49.01
N ALA A 656 29.67 26.26 48.10
CA ALA A 656 29.05 27.50 47.57
C ALA A 656 29.93 28.02 46.38
N GLN A 657 29.58 29.18 45.79
CA GLN A 657 30.35 29.98 44.81
C GLN A 657 30.38 29.42 43.37
N GLU A 658 29.98 30.12 42.29
CA GLU A 658 30.28 31.49 41.75
C GLU A 658 31.50 31.52 40.81
N SER A 659 31.29 32.00 39.58
CA SER A 659 32.30 32.70 38.74
C SER A 659 31.61 33.39 37.53
N TYR A 660 32.26 34.41 36.98
CA TYR A 660 31.76 35.31 35.92
C TYR A 660 32.75 35.38 34.73
N SER A 661 32.23 35.61 33.52
CA SER A 661 32.84 36.36 32.38
C SER A 661 31.82 36.35 31.24
N GLU A 662 31.35 37.48 30.68
CA GLU A 662 32.06 38.51 29.89
C GLU A 662 32.68 37.91 28.61
N GLU A 663 32.03 38.03 27.45
CA GLU A 663 31.86 39.21 26.57
C GLU A 663 32.98 39.37 25.51
N SER A 664 32.58 39.37 24.24
CA SER A 664 33.18 40.20 23.19
C SER A 664 32.27 40.20 21.95
N SER A 665 32.16 41.36 21.30
CA SER A 665 31.39 41.59 20.07
C SER A 665 32.31 42.15 18.98
N GLU A 666 31.91 42.04 17.72
CA GLU A 666 32.46 42.88 16.65
C GLU A 666 31.45 43.05 15.51
N GLU A 667 31.07 44.30 15.21
CA GLU A 667 30.34 44.71 14.01
C GLU A 667 31.31 45.36 13.02
N ILE A 668 31.13 45.14 11.71
CA ILE A 668 31.57 46.06 10.65
C ILE A 668 30.45 46.17 9.58
N THR A 669 30.22 47.39 9.09
CA THR A 669 29.11 47.83 8.21
C THR A 669 29.66 48.56 6.95
N ILE A 670 28.80 49.24 6.15
CA ILE A 670 29.14 50.18 5.02
C ILE A 670 29.60 49.46 3.72
N ASP A 671 29.15 49.69 2.47
CA ASP A 671 28.10 50.49 1.74
C ASP A 671 28.01 49.90 0.29
N ALA A 672 27.12 50.22 -0.68
CA ALA A 672 25.78 50.84 -0.77
C ALA A 672 25.23 50.70 -2.24
N ASP A 673 23.98 51.14 -2.49
CA ASP A 673 23.29 51.62 -3.71
C ASP A 673 23.75 51.31 -5.17
N VAL A 674 22.77 51.15 -6.08
CA VAL A 674 22.46 52.08 -7.20
C VAL A 674 21.12 51.71 -7.89
N GLU A 675 20.43 52.70 -8.45
CA GLU A 675 19.08 52.62 -9.06
C GLU A 675 19.07 52.38 -10.59
N GLU A 676 17.88 52.62 -11.19
CA GLU A 676 17.56 52.87 -12.60
C GLU A 676 17.36 51.67 -13.57
N VAL A 677 16.49 51.74 -14.60
CA VAL A 677 15.12 52.31 -14.81
C VAL A 677 14.73 52.05 -16.29
N CYS A 678 13.41 52.01 -16.58
CA CYS A 678 12.79 52.07 -17.93
C CYS A 678 13.18 50.97 -18.97
N ASP A 679 12.51 50.81 -20.13
CA ASP A 679 11.42 51.57 -20.77
C ASP A 679 10.34 50.64 -21.38
N ASP A 680 9.24 51.24 -21.85
CA ASP A 680 8.13 50.60 -22.58
C ASP A 680 8.53 50.01 -23.95
N ASP A 681 7.67 49.19 -24.58
CA ASP A 681 6.90 49.68 -25.75
C ASP A 681 5.74 48.74 -26.19
N ASP A 682 4.78 49.33 -26.89
CA ASP A 682 3.54 48.72 -27.41
C ASP A 682 3.75 47.96 -28.74
N ASN A 683 2.97 46.89 -28.98
CA ASN A 683 2.00 46.98 -30.09
C ASN A 683 0.83 46.00 -30.10
N SER A 684 -0.23 46.49 -30.74
CA SER A 684 -1.49 45.81 -31.04
C SER A 684 -1.45 44.98 -32.34
N SER A 685 -2.39 44.03 -32.49
CA SER A 685 -3.45 44.15 -33.50
C SER A 685 -4.44 42.96 -33.46
N SER A 686 -5.73 43.27 -33.35
CA SER A 686 -6.90 42.70 -34.07
C SER A 686 -6.80 41.33 -34.78
N ASP A 687 -7.84 40.49 -34.82
CA ASP A 687 -9.21 40.91 -35.17
C ASP A 687 -10.32 39.86 -34.87
N GLN A 688 -11.57 40.32 -34.78
CA GLN A 688 -12.88 39.70 -35.15
C GLN A 688 -13.19 38.18 -34.89
N SER A 689 -14.43 37.74 -34.62
CA SER A 689 -15.74 38.41 -34.45
C SER A 689 -16.86 37.40 -34.10
N HIS A 690 -17.90 37.84 -33.37
CA HIS A 690 -19.30 37.32 -33.40
C HIS A 690 -19.54 35.82 -33.06
N ASP A 691 -20.71 35.36 -32.62
CA ASP A 691 -21.96 36.04 -32.22
C ASP A 691 -22.67 35.24 -31.11
N MET A 692 -23.71 35.82 -30.48
CA MET A 692 -24.99 35.18 -30.07
C MET A 692 -25.65 35.87 -28.86
N MET A 693 -26.68 36.66 -29.18
CA MET A 693 -27.99 36.76 -28.51
C MET A 693 -28.13 36.42 -27.01
N ALA A 694 -28.60 37.41 -26.26
CA ALA A 694 -29.26 37.21 -24.96
C ALA A 694 -30.79 37.11 -25.14
N GLU A 695 -31.47 36.49 -24.16
CA GLU A 695 -32.93 36.59 -24.01
C GLU A 695 -33.27 36.78 -22.52
N GLN A 696 -34.32 37.55 -22.24
CA GLN A 696 -34.88 37.85 -20.90
C GLN A 696 -36.20 37.04 -20.76
N ALA A 697 -36.83 36.80 -19.61
CA ALA A 697 -36.77 37.45 -18.29
C ALA A 697 -36.91 36.35 -17.18
N GLU A 698 -37.43 36.51 -15.94
CA GLU A 698 -38.30 37.53 -15.31
C GLU A 698 -38.09 37.52 -13.77
N GLU A 699 -38.62 38.52 -13.05
CA GLU A 699 -38.38 38.71 -11.61
C GLU A 699 -39.31 37.90 -10.69
N ALA A 700 -38.78 37.46 -9.53
CA ALA A 700 -39.57 37.12 -8.34
C ALA A 700 -38.79 37.51 -7.06
N GLY A 701 -39.51 37.99 -6.04
CA GLY A 701 -38.95 38.46 -4.77
C GLY A 701 -38.62 37.33 -3.77
N PRO A 702 -38.03 37.68 -2.61
CA PRO A 702 -37.46 36.72 -1.67
C PRO A 702 -38.46 36.18 -0.62
N ASP A 703 -38.20 34.97 -0.13
CA ASP A 703 -38.74 34.45 1.13
C ASP A 703 -37.61 34.20 2.14
N GLU A 704 -37.77 34.70 3.37
CA GLU A 704 -36.84 34.49 4.48
C GLU A 704 -37.26 33.26 5.32
N ALA A 705 -36.98 32.06 4.84
CA ALA A 705 -37.13 30.81 5.61
C ALA A 705 -36.10 29.76 5.16
N GLY A 706 -35.18 29.36 6.07
CA GLY A 706 -34.15 28.37 5.73
C GLY A 706 -33.03 28.14 6.75
N THR A 707 -33.24 28.50 8.02
CA THR A 707 -32.21 28.40 9.09
C THR A 707 -32.63 27.59 10.31
N GLU A 708 -33.83 27.00 10.32
CA GLU A 708 -34.32 26.17 11.44
C GLU A 708 -34.40 24.66 11.10
N GLU A 709 -34.66 24.26 9.85
CA GLU A 709 -34.80 22.85 9.46
C GLU A 709 -33.53 22.01 9.67
N ALA A 710 -32.35 22.58 9.43
CA ALA A 710 -31.07 21.87 9.61
C ALA A 710 -30.77 21.48 11.07
N GLY A 711 -31.41 22.13 12.05
CA GLY A 711 -31.34 21.73 13.46
C GLY A 711 -32.40 20.70 13.85
N ALA A 712 -33.45 20.53 13.04
CA ALA A 712 -34.47 19.50 13.23
C ALA A 712 -33.99 18.13 12.71
N GLU A 713 -33.32 18.09 11.54
CA GLU A 713 -32.78 16.83 10.98
C GLU A 713 -31.72 16.18 11.90
N GLU A 714 -30.82 16.96 12.53
CA GLU A 714 -29.87 16.40 13.51
C GLU A 714 -30.60 15.86 14.77
N ALA A 715 -31.66 16.53 15.23
CA ALA A 715 -32.42 16.11 16.42
C ALA A 715 -33.30 14.87 16.17
N GLU A 716 -33.95 14.76 15.02
CA GLU A 716 -34.71 13.56 14.65
C GLU A 716 -33.78 12.36 14.45
N ALA A 717 -32.57 12.56 13.90
CA ALA A 717 -31.57 11.50 13.76
C ALA A 717 -31.05 10.98 15.11
N GLU A 718 -30.83 11.84 16.12
CA GLU A 718 -30.47 11.38 17.46
C GLU A 718 -31.59 10.56 18.12
N VAL A 719 -32.86 10.96 17.94
CA VAL A 719 -34.04 10.25 18.47
C VAL A 719 -34.28 8.90 17.76
N GLU A 720 -34.04 8.80 16.46
CA GLU A 720 -34.08 7.50 15.76
C GLU A 720 -32.97 6.55 16.25
N ILE A 721 -31.76 7.07 16.54
CA ILE A 721 -30.66 6.25 17.09
C ILE A 721 -30.99 5.75 18.50
N GLU A 722 -31.56 6.60 19.37
CA GLU A 722 -31.93 6.22 20.74
C GLU A 722 -33.08 5.20 20.74
N THR A 723 -34.10 5.39 19.88
CA THR A 723 -35.17 4.39 19.73
C THR A 723 -34.74 3.11 19.00
N ALA A 724 -33.67 3.14 18.20
CA ALA A 724 -33.05 1.93 17.65
C ALA A 724 -32.30 1.13 18.72
N TYR A 725 -31.60 1.81 19.64
CA TYR A 725 -30.96 1.18 20.80
C TYR A 725 -31.99 0.48 21.71
N ASP A 726 -33.07 1.17 22.09
CA ASP A 726 -34.14 0.58 22.91
C ASP A 726 -34.79 -0.64 22.25
N ARG A 727 -35.00 -0.60 20.92
CA ARG A 727 -35.53 -1.75 20.16
C ARG A 727 -34.55 -2.93 20.15
N LEU A 728 -33.24 -2.68 20.07
CA LEU A 728 -32.23 -3.75 20.10
C LEU A 728 -32.22 -4.43 21.49
N MET A 729 -32.19 -3.63 22.56
CA MET A 729 -32.21 -4.15 23.94
C MET A 729 -33.52 -4.91 24.22
N ALA A 730 -34.66 -4.42 23.72
CA ALA A 730 -35.96 -5.10 23.82
C ALA A 730 -36.12 -6.35 22.92
N MET A 731 -35.13 -6.66 22.07
CA MET A 731 -35.04 -7.92 21.31
C MET A 731 -34.03 -8.92 21.92
N MET A 732 -33.29 -8.52 22.96
CA MET A 732 -32.31 -9.35 23.67
C MET A 732 -32.78 -9.82 25.05
N ALA A 733 -33.95 -9.36 25.50
CA ALA A 733 -34.61 -9.71 26.77
C ALA A 733 -35.87 -10.59 26.58
#